data_AF-A0A9W9SG73-F1
#
_entry.id   AF-A0A9W9SG73-F1
#
_cell.length_a   1.000
_cell.length_b   1.000
_cell.length_c   1.000
_cell.angle_alpha   90.00
_cell.angle_beta   90.00
_cell.angle_gamma   90.00
#
_symmetry.space_group_name_H-M   'P 1'
#
loop_
_entity.id
_entity.type
_entity.pdbx_description
1 polymer ?
#
loop_
_entity_poly.entity_id
_entity_poly.type
_entity_poly.pdbx_seq_one_letter_code
_entity_poly.pdbx_strand_id
1 'polypeptide(L)'
;MYSTAIVLSALVAAPLALGAALRPRLDNGVAKTPPMGWNTYNHYSCTPNETIVKSNAKALVDLGLADLGYRYVTTDCGWTVANRTSDGSLTWNETLFPSGFPALGEYIHGLGLLFGVYEDAGIRSCQTDMEQAGSLYHEAQDAALFTSWKIDALKYDNCFSDAATGYPNVNYEPSTSPSARYTNMTKALAAQGRSVLFQICEWGVDFPALWAPALGNTWRIGNDIIPAWRAIYRTLNQAVPQTSFAGPGQWPDLDMLEVGNDILTTAEEQTHFSLWAILKSPLVIGGALKDEVTSISDASLAILSNKDVISFNQDSLGVSATLNRRWSEEGYEVWSGPLSGGRTVAALINWADESRELTLDLPDVGIQAAGTVKDIWAGKTVSNVKSSYTATVAAHGVMLVELSDTTASGTYPASKFGTSKGNSVTFNSIYANTTSANHTLVVAFSKSSSKATSITVQSSSTQKKSTINVPASSKTVSASISLSAGSSNTITISSTLAIDSIQIQSPAGTYYPSTSFTLAGSATLTQCGSGFCQPVGSKIGYLDSTNTASITVSATVSGTTSSKYLELDYINNDIAFSTSWGLGANARNITVAVNGGDPVRLEVPLSGQHSELFGPGLGWWDTASLGVVVDGWKDGDNEVVVGNVAGSDAFQTWGADFVGFRVFD
;
A
#
# COMPACT_ATOMS: atom_id res chain seq x y z
N MET A 1 -23.12 -39.97 -48.58
CA MET A 1 -23.81 -39.06 -47.65
C MET A 1 -22.82 -38.70 -46.56
N TYR A 2 -22.22 -37.51 -46.67
CA TYR A 2 -21.26 -36.99 -45.71
C TYR A 2 -22.02 -36.28 -44.58
N SER A 3 -21.84 -36.73 -43.33
CA SER A 3 -22.29 -36.00 -42.15
C SER A 3 -21.08 -35.35 -41.50
N THR A 4 -20.99 -34.03 -41.64
CA THR A 4 -19.94 -33.18 -41.09
C THR A 4 -20.35 -32.76 -39.67
N ALA A 5 -19.68 -33.28 -38.65
CA ALA A 5 -19.81 -32.78 -37.28
C ALA A 5 -18.83 -31.61 -37.10
N ILE A 6 -19.37 -30.39 -37.01
CA ILE A 6 -18.62 -29.17 -36.69
C ILE A 6 -18.34 -29.18 -35.18
N VAL A 7 -17.08 -29.35 -34.81
CA VAL A 7 -16.62 -29.16 -33.42
C VAL A 7 -16.48 -27.66 -33.19
N LEU A 8 -17.41 -27.09 -32.42
CA LEU A 8 -17.37 -25.70 -31.99
C LEU A 8 -16.21 -25.52 -31.00
N SER A 9 -15.15 -24.84 -31.42
CA SER A 9 -14.08 -24.40 -30.52
C SER A 9 -14.65 -23.34 -29.58
N ALA A 10 -14.78 -23.65 -28.29
CA ALA A 10 -15.10 -22.66 -27.28
C ALA A 10 -13.94 -21.66 -27.18
N LEU A 11 -14.11 -20.48 -27.77
CA LEU A 11 -13.31 -19.32 -27.40
C LEU A 11 -13.58 -19.07 -25.91
N VAL A 12 -12.54 -19.21 -25.09
CA VAL A 12 -12.53 -18.61 -23.76
C VAL A 12 -12.60 -17.10 -23.97
N ALA A 13 -13.79 -16.54 -23.87
CA ALA A 13 -13.96 -15.10 -23.80
C ALA A 13 -13.22 -14.64 -22.54
N ALA A 14 -12.12 -13.91 -22.72
CA ALA A 14 -11.59 -13.10 -21.64
C ALA A 14 -12.75 -12.27 -21.08
N PRO A 15 -12.92 -12.19 -19.74
CA PRO A 15 -13.95 -11.33 -19.19
C PRO A 15 -13.71 -9.94 -19.77
N LEU A 16 -14.70 -9.41 -20.50
CA LEU A 16 -14.75 -8.00 -20.84
C LEU A 16 -14.61 -7.27 -19.51
N ALA A 17 -13.43 -6.68 -19.26
CA ALA A 17 -13.28 -5.71 -18.20
C ALA A 17 -14.37 -4.68 -18.43
N LEU A 18 -15.40 -4.65 -17.57
CA LEU A 18 -16.25 -3.48 -17.48
C LEU A 18 -15.27 -2.33 -17.29
N GLY A 19 -15.17 -1.46 -18.30
CA GLY A 19 -14.23 -0.36 -18.27
C GLY A 19 -14.43 0.40 -16.97
N ALA A 20 -13.37 0.50 -16.17
CA ALA A 20 -13.41 1.26 -14.93
C ALA A 20 -14.00 2.63 -15.24
N ALA A 21 -15.03 3.04 -14.49
CA ALA A 21 -15.64 4.35 -14.67
C ALA A 21 -14.54 5.41 -14.56
N LEU A 22 -14.41 6.26 -15.58
CA LEU A 22 -13.47 7.38 -15.55
C LEU A 22 -13.83 8.26 -14.35
N ARG A 23 -12.89 8.43 -13.41
CA ARG A 23 -13.05 9.32 -12.27
C ARG A 23 -12.53 10.71 -12.65
N PRO A 24 -13.27 11.79 -12.36
CA PRO A 24 -12.77 13.15 -12.58
C PRO A 24 -11.48 13.38 -11.78
N ARG A 25 -10.54 14.10 -12.39
CA ARG A 25 -9.33 14.59 -11.72
C ARG A 25 -9.03 16.04 -12.11
N LEU A 26 -8.36 16.78 -11.25
CA LEU A 26 -7.84 18.10 -11.56
C LEU A 26 -6.67 17.97 -12.55
N ASP A 27 -6.77 18.61 -13.71
CA ASP A 27 -5.66 18.71 -14.68
C ASP A 27 -5.25 20.17 -14.87
N ASN A 28 -4.46 20.65 -13.92
CA ASN A 28 -3.84 21.98 -13.91
C ASN A 28 -2.38 21.96 -14.40
N GLY A 29 -1.91 20.83 -14.92
CA GLY A 29 -0.57 20.66 -15.49
C GLY A 29 0.55 20.37 -14.48
N VAL A 30 0.28 20.37 -13.16
CA VAL A 30 1.29 20.04 -12.12
C VAL A 30 1.12 18.62 -11.59
N ALA A 31 2.00 18.22 -10.65
CA ALA A 31 1.98 16.92 -9.97
C ALA A 31 1.93 15.69 -10.91
N LYS A 32 2.57 15.74 -12.10
CA LYS A 32 2.62 14.58 -13.01
C LYS A 32 3.33 13.37 -12.39
N THR A 33 4.23 13.63 -11.46
CA THR A 33 4.78 12.70 -10.45
C THR A 33 4.48 13.26 -9.05
N PRO A 34 4.61 12.49 -7.96
CA PRO A 34 4.42 13.01 -6.62
C PRO A 34 5.33 14.21 -6.35
N PRO A 35 4.83 15.31 -5.75
CA PRO A 35 5.64 16.47 -5.47
C PRO A 35 6.72 16.16 -4.42
N MET A 36 7.87 16.81 -4.53
CA MET A 36 8.98 16.69 -3.59
C MET A 36 9.41 18.08 -3.10
N GLY A 37 9.70 18.21 -1.82
CA GLY A 37 10.00 19.52 -1.24
C GLY A 37 10.40 19.47 0.23
N TRP A 38 10.20 20.59 0.90
CA TRP A 38 10.47 20.81 2.31
C TRP A 38 9.39 21.69 2.93
N ASN A 39 9.03 21.41 4.17
CA ASN A 39 8.03 22.16 4.92
C ASN A 39 8.55 22.45 6.34
N THR A 40 8.22 23.62 6.88
CA THR A 40 8.74 24.09 8.17
C THR A 40 8.18 23.35 9.40
N TYR A 41 7.04 22.66 9.30
CA TYR A 41 6.23 22.31 10.47
C TYR A 41 6.87 21.28 11.41
N ASN A 42 7.31 20.10 10.95
CA ASN A 42 7.72 19.03 11.88
C ASN A 42 8.87 19.44 12.81
N HIS A 43 9.85 20.20 12.31
CA HIS A 43 10.99 20.65 13.11
C HIS A 43 10.71 21.94 13.88
N TYR A 44 9.98 22.90 13.30
CA TYR A 44 9.83 24.26 13.85
C TYR A 44 8.44 24.57 14.41
N SER A 45 7.49 23.63 14.33
CA SER A 45 6.07 23.81 14.67
C SER A 45 5.50 25.08 14.01
N CYS A 46 4.59 25.81 14.68
CA CYS A 46 4.12 27.11 14.22
C CYS A 46 5.06 28.28 14.61
N THR A 47 6.38 28.06 14.64
CA THR A 47 7.37 29.11 14.94
C THR A 47 8.44 29.33 13.86
N PRO A 48 8.14 29.22 12.55
CA PRO A 48 9.12 29.57 11.52
C PRO A 48 9.41 31.08 11.51
N ASN A 49 10.55 31.45 10.95
CA ASN A 49 10.88 32.84 10.60
C ASN A 49 11.60 32.90 9.26
N GLU A 50 11.74 34.11 8.72
CA GLU A 50 12.33 34.32 7.40
C GLU A 50 13.75 33.76 7.27
N THR A 51 14.58 33.88 8.32
CA THR A 51 15.94 33.33 8.33
C THR A 51 15.93 31.82 8.19
N ILE A 52 15.08 31.13 8.95
CA ILE A 52 14.91 29.66 8.92
C ILE A 52 14.47 29.20 7.52
N VAL A 53 13.48 29.87 6.93
CA VAL A 53 12.99 29.50 5.59
C VAL A 53 14.09 29.71 4.56
N LYS A 54 14.80 30.85 4.60
CA LYS A 54 15.88 31.16 3.67
C LYS A 54 17.08 30.22 3.79
N SER A 55 17.45 29.82 5.00
CA SER A 55 18.58 28.91 5.24
C SER A 55 18.29 27.50 4.75
N ASN A 56 17.10 26.97 5.03
CA ASN A 56 16.69 25.64 4.57
C ASN A 56 16.46 25.61 3.05
N ALA A 57 15.86 26.66 2.47
CA ALA A 57 15.75 26.80 1.01
C ALA A 57 17.12 26.81 0.34
N LYS A 58 18.09 27.55 0.89
CA LYS A 58 19.47 27.54 0.38
C LYS A 58 20.12 26.16 0.53
N ALA A 59 19.88 25.48 1.65
CA ALA A 59 20.43 24.15 1.90
C ALA A 59 19.92 23.10 0.91
N LEU A 60 18.66 23.17 0.45
CA LEU A 60 18.18 22.31 -0.63
C LEU A 60 19.07 22.39 -1.89
N VAL A 61 19.54 23.59 -2.23
CA VAL A 61 20.45 23.81 -3.36
C VAL A 61 21.87 23.36 -3.02
N ASP A 62 22.42 23.83 -1.89
CA ASP A 62 23.81 23.58 -1.52
C ASP A 62 24.11 22.09 -1.30
N LEU A 63 23.13 21.33 -0.80
CA LEU A 63 23.22 19.89 -0.55
C LEU A 63 22.86 19.04 -1.79
N GLY A 64 22.47 19.67 -2.91
CA GLY A 64 22.11 19.00 -4.16
C GLY A 64 20.73 18.33 -4.16
N LEU A 65 19.90 18.53 -3.13
CA LEU A 65 18.54 17.97 -3.05
C LEU A 65 17.60 18.59 -4.09
N ALA A 66 17.80 19.87 -4.42
CA ALA A 66 17.01 20.54 -5.46
C ALA A 66 17.15 19.84 -6.83
N ASP A 67 18.36 19.40 -7.18
CA ASP A 67 18.65 18.66 -8.42
C ASP A 67 18.05 17.25 -8.43
N LEU A 68 17.74 16.70 -7.26
CA LEU A 68 17.03 15.42 -7.09
C LEU A 68 15.51 15.56 -7.17
N GLY A 69 14.99 16.80 -7.16
CA GLY A 69 13.57 17.09 -7.32
C GLY A 69 12.92 17.79 -6.12
N TYR A 70 13.59 17.90 -4.97
CA TYR A 70 13.07 18.60 -3.79
C TYR A 70 13.00 20.11 -4.03
N ARG A 71 11.91 20.58 -4.63
CA ARG A 71 11.81 21.95 -5.17
C ARG A 71 10.78 22.82 -4.47
N TYR A 72 9.74 22.25 -3.87
CA TYR A 72 8.74 23.04 -3.14
C TYR A 72 9.27 23.42 -1.75
N VAL A 73 9.19 24.70 -1.40
CA VAL A 73 9.54 25.23 -0.07
C VAL A 73 8.27 25.86 0.52
N THR A 74 7.64 25.16 1.45
CA THR A 74 6.38 25.60 2.05
C THR A 74 6.62 26.19 3.43
N THR A 75 6.24 27.46 3.62
CA THR A 75 6.14 28.04 4.97
C THR A 75 4.79 27.62 5.55
N ASP A 76 4.83 26.77 6.58
CA ASP A 76 3.65 26.27 7.28
C ASP A 76 3.14 27.29 8.31
N CYS A 77 2.23 26.88 9.20
CA CYS A 77 1.66 27.76 10.23
C CYS A 77 2.71 28.60 10.99
N GLY A 78 2.25 29.71 11.58
CA GLY A 78 3.07 30.66 12.34
C GLY A 78 3.41 31.94 11.56
N TRP A 79 3.05 32.01 10.28
CA TRP A 79 3.38 33.15 9.43
C TRP A 79 2.31 34.26 9.41
N THR A 80 1.03 33.92 9.59
CA THR A 80 -0.06 34.90 9.63
C THR A 80 -0.24 35.48 11.03
N VAL A 81 -1.09 36.50 11.12
CA VAL A 81 -1.56 37.09 12.40
C VAL A 81 -3.05 36.81 12.59
N ALA A 82 -3.53 37.00 13.83
CA ALA A 82 -4.93 36.72 14.19
C ALA A 82 -5.96 37.54 13.41
N ASN A 83 -5.63 38.79 13.07
CA ASN A 83 -6.56 39.73 12.45
C ASN A 83 -6.16 40.01 11.00
N ARG A 84 -7.14 39.90 10.10
CA ARG A 84 -7.05 40.43 8.74
C ARG A 84 -6.90 41.95 8.75
N THR A 85 -6.37 42.49 7.67
CA THR A 85 -6.32 43.95 7.44
C THR A 85 -7.72 44.54 7.28
N SER A 86 -7.85 45.86 7.29
CA SER A 86 -9.15 46.55 7.23
C SER A 86 -9.96 46.30 5.96
N ASP A 87 -9.31 45.86 4.88
CA ASP A 87 -9.92 45.44 3.61
C ASP A 87 -10.22 43.93 3.55
N GLY A 88 -9.99 43.20 4.64
CA GLY A 88 -10.21 41.76 4.76
C GLY A 88 -9.07 40.88 4.26
N SER A 89 -7.93 41.45 3.83
CA SER A 89 -6.79 40.67 3.33
C SER A 89 -6.02 39.98 4.47
N LEU A 90 -5.41 38.83 4.19
CA LEU A 90 -4.41 38.25 5.08
C LEU A 90 -3.15 39.14 5.14
N THR A 91 -2.46 39.10 6.28
CA THR A 91 -1.14 39.72 6.45
C THR A 91 -0.25 38.82 7.30
N TRP A 92 1.06 39.03 7.19
CA TRP A 92 2.06 38.23 7.89
C TRP A 92 2.54 38.90 9.18
N ASN A 93 3.23 38.12 10.01
CA ASN A 93 3.95 38.63 11.17
C ASN A 93 5.25 39.34 10.72
N GLU A 94 5.24 40.68 10.65
CA GLU A 94 6.40 41.49 10.22
C GLU A 94 7.63 41.35 11.12
N THR A 95 7.49 40.87 12.36
CA THR A 95 8.66 40.61 13.23
C THR A 95 9.38 39.33 12.81
N LEU A 96 8.63 38.29 12.43
CA LEU A 96 9.17 37.01 11.97
C LEU A 96 9.56 37.03 10.48
N PHE A 97 8.83 37.83 9.68
CA PHE A 97 9.00 37.97 8.24
C PHE A 97 9.14 39.44 7.82
N PRO A 98 10.25 40.11 8.19
CA PRO A 98 10.43 41.55 7.98
C PRO A 98 10.45 41.98 6.52
N SER A 99 10.82 41.11 5.56
CA SER A 99 10.73 41.45 4.13
C SER A 99 9.37 41.13 3.50
N GLY A 100 8.54 40.35 4.19
CA GLY A 100 7.24 39.90 3.71
C GLY A 100 7.28 38.78 2.67
N PHE A 101 6.11 38.19 2.44
CA PHE A 101 5.94 37.02 1.58
C PHE A 101 6.25 37.24 0.09
N PRO A 102 5.98 38.42 -0.52
CA PRO A 102 6.43 38.68 -1.89
C PRO A 102 7.95 38.58 -2.06
N ALA A 103 8.71 39.19 -1.15
CA ALA A 103 10.18 39.20 -1.22
C ALA A 103 10.77 37.81 -0.88
N LEU A 104 10.14 37.08 0.05
CA LEU A 104 10.51 35.70 0.34
C LEU A 104 10.29 34.78 -0.88
N GLY A 105 9.15 34.91 -1.57
CA GLY A 105 8.88 34.19 -2.81
C GLY A 105 9.90 34.50 -3.90
N GLU A 106 10.26 35.77 -4.09
CA GLU A 106 11.31 36.17 -5.04
C GLU A 106 12.68 35.57 -4.70
N TYR A 107 13.05 35.51 -3.41
CA TYR A 107 14.27 34.84 -2.98
C TYR A 107 14.25 33.34 -3.31
N ILE A 108 13.16 32.64 -2.99
CA ILE A 108 13.00 31.20 -3.26
C ILE A 108 13.06 30.92 -4.77
N HIS A 109 12.37 31.72 -5.58
CA HIS A 109 12.45 31.63 -7.05
C HIS A 109 13.86 31.92 -7.58
N GLY A 110 14.59 32.86 -6.97
CA GLY A 110 15.99 33.17 -7.29
C GLY A 110 16.94 31.99 -7.08
N LEU A 111 16.57 31.03 -6.24
CA LEU A 111 17.28 29.75 -6.04
C LEU A 111 16.86 28.66 -7.04
N GLY A 112 15.89 28.93 -7.92
CA GLY A 112 15.30 27.92 -8.82
C GLY A 112 14.28 26.99 -8.14
N LEU A 113 13.89 27.30 -6.90
CA LEU A 113 12.90 26.56 -6.12
C LEU A 113 11.48 27.11 -6.36
N LEU A 114 10.49 26.45 -5.77
CA LEU A 114 9.06 26.73 -5.90
C LEU A 114 8.50 27.15 -4.54
N PHE A 115 7.78 28.27 -4.50
CA PHE A 115 7.32 28.88 -3.26
C PHE A 115 5.95 28.37 -2.83
N GLY A 116 5.85 27.76 -1.65
CA GLY A 116 4.61 27.26 -1.07
C GLY A 116 4.17 28.06 0.16
N VAL A 117 2.85 28.13 0.37
CA VAL A 117 2.25 28.68 1.59
C VAL A 117 1.23 27.69 2.17
N TYR A 118 1.00 27.81 3.48
CA TYR A 118 -0.03 27.11 4.21
C TYR A 118 -1.19 28.04 4.52
N GLU A 119 -2.41 27.53 4.40
CA GLU A 119 -3.60 28.16 4.95
C GLU A 119 -4.65 27.12 5.33
N ASP A 120 -5.80 27.54 5.87
CA ASP A 120 -6.83 26.65 6.38
C ASP A 120 -8.21 26.91 5.75
N ALA A 121 -8.94 25.83 5.47
CA ALA A 121 -10.34 25.82 5.06
C ALA A 121 -11.33 26.09 6.22
N GLY A 122 -10.88 26.75 7.28
CA GLY A 122 -11.64 27.24 8.42
C GLY A 122 -11.50 28.74 8.65
N ILE A 123 -12.19 29.24 9.67
CA ILE A 123 -12.17 30.68 10.02
C ILE A 123 -10.83 31.11 10.67
N ARG A 124 -10.05 30.13 11.10
CA ARG A 124 -8.74 30.24 11.74
C ARG A 124 -7.88 29.09 11.25
N SER A 125 -6.57 29.30 11.16
CA SER A 125 -5.65 28.18 10.96
C SER A 125 -5.53 27.34 12.23
N CYS A 126 -5.07 26.09 12.11
CA CYS A 126 -4.92 25.18 13.25
C CYS A 126 -4.18 25.85 14.43
N GLN A 127 -4.80 25.79 15.61
CA GLN A 127 -4.30 26.45 16.80
C GLN A 127 -3.42 25.50 17.59
N THR A 128 -2.13 25.84 17.67
CA THR A 128 -1.18 25.27 18.64
C THR A 128 -1.12 26.22 19.85
N ASP A 129 -0.45 27.36 19.69
CA ASP A 129 -0.26 28.36 20.76
C ASP A 129 -0.56 29.80 20.33
N MET A 130 -0.98 30.01 19.08
CA MET A 130 -1.23 31.34 18.51
C MET A 130 -2.47 31.36 17.61
N GLU A 131 -3.26 32.43 17.73
CA GLU A 131 -4.40 32.66 16.84
C GLU A 131 -3.93 33.22 15.50
N GLN A 132 -4.45 32.63 14.42
CA GLN A 132 -4.12 32.93 13.03
C GLN A 132 -5.40 32.93 12.20
N ALA A 133 -5.58 33.92 11.34
CA ALA A 133 -6.75 33.98 10.46
C ALA A 133 -6.70 32.87 9.40
N GLY A 134 -7.83 32.17 9.19
CA GLY A 134 -7.98 31.17 8.13
C GLY A 134 -8.76 31.71 6.93
N SER A 135 -8.89 30.93 5.85
CA SER A 135 -9.44 31.36 4.56
C SER A 135 -10.92 31.09 4.34
N LEU A 136 -11.63 30.43 5.27
CA LEU A 136 -13.06 30.18 5.09
C LEU A 136 -13.83 31.51 4.95
N TYR A 137 -14.66 31.60 3.89
CA TYR A 137 -15.38 32.80 3.45
C TYR A 137 -14.53 33.89 2.76
N HIS A 138 -13.22 33.68 2.60
CA HIS A 138 -12.28 34.60 1.96
C HIS A 138 -11.52 33.97 0.78
N GLU A 139 -11.94 32.79 0.30
CA GLU A 139 -11.17 31.96 -0.63
C GLU A 139 -10.77 32.71 -1.91
N ALA A 140 -11.68 33.50 -2.49
CA ALA A 140 -11.42 34.28 -3.71
C ALA A 140 -10.40 35.41 -3.49
N GLN A 141 -10.47 36.09 -2.34
CA GLN A 141 -9.55 37.16 -1.97
C GLN A 141 -8.16 36.60 -1.68
N ASP A 142 -8.09 35.52 -0.91
CA ASP A 142 -6.83 34.91 -0.51
C ASP A 142 -6.13 34.23 -1.70
N ALA A 143 -6.86 33.55 -2.59
CA ALA A 143 -6.27 33.01 -3.82
C ALA A 143 -5.63 34.10 -4.71
N ALA A 144 -6.28 35.26 -4.82
CA ALA A 144 -5.73 36.41 -5.55
C ALA A 144 -4.48 36.98 -4.85
N LEU A 145 -4.51 37.09 -3.52
CA LEU A 145 -3.38 37.54 -2.72
C LEU A 145 -2.17 36.60 -2.87
N PHE A 146 -2.37 35.29 -2.70
CA PHE A 146 -1.31 34.31 -2.86
C PHE A 146 -0.73 34.33 -4.28
N THR A 147 -1.57 34.48 -5.31
CA THR A 147 -1.08 34.59 -6.69
C THR A 147 -0.30 35.89 -6.93
N SER A 148 -0.64 36.97 -6.23
CA SER A 148 0.16 38.21 -6.27
C SER A 148 1.58 38.01 -5.71
N TRP A 149 1.75 37.07 -4.78
CA TRP A 149 3.05 36.62 -4.26
C TRP A 149 3.71 35.55 -5.12
N LYS A 150 3.06 35.17 -6.23
CA LYS A 150 3.53 34.17 -7.20
C LYS A 150 3.76 32.78 -6.59
N ILE A 151 2.92 32.36 -5.64
CA ILE A 151 3.03 31.00 -5.07
C ILE A 151 2.94 29.91 -6.14
N ASP A 152 3.59 28.79 -5.90
CA ASP A 152 3.58 27.57 -6.70
C ASP A 152 2.82 26.43 -6.02
N ALA A 153 2.63 26.50 -4.71
CA ALA A 153 1.90 25.50 -3.92
C ALA A 153 1.07 26.12 -2.79
N LEU A 154 -0.06 25.49 -2.49
CA LEU A 154 -0.90 25.76 -1.32
C LEU A 154 -1.19 24.46 -0.59
N LYS A 155 -0.73 24.34 0.65
CA LYS A 155 -1.24 23.35 1.63
C LYS A 155 -2.47 23.97 2.30
N TYR A 156 -3.59 23.27 2.27
CA TYR A 156 -4.87 23.81 2.73
C TYR A 156 -5.53 22.88 3.75
N ASP A 157 -5.56 23.32 5.00
CA ASP A 157 -5.91 22.53 6.18
C ASP A 157 -7.41 22.60 6.52
N ASN A 158 -7.81 22.02 7.66
CA ASN A 158 -9.21 21.76 7.97
C ASN A 158 -9.67 22.14 9.39
N CYS A 159 -8.87 22.88 10.15
CA CYS A 159 -9.24 23.30 11.51
C CYS A 159 -10.35 24.35 11.51
N PHE A 160 -11.05 24.57 12.63
CA PHE A 160 -12.06 25.64 12.79
C PHE A 160 -13.04 25.78 11.62
N SER A 161 -13.50 24.65 11.09
CA SER A 161 -14.12 24.61 9.76
C SER A 161 -15.62 24.33 9.75
N ASP A 162 -16.20 24.00 10.91
CA ASP A 162 -17.61 23.64 11.03
C ASP A 162 -18.35 24.52 12.04
N ALA A 163 -19.21 25.39 11.51
CA ALA A 163 -20.04 26.28 12.31
C ALA A 163 -21.05 25.54 13.20
N ALA A 164 -21.56 24.39 12.74
CA ALA A 164 -22.61 23.65 13.43
C ALA A 164 -22.10 23.03 14.74
N THR A 165 -20.80 22.74 14.81
CA THR A 165 -20.12 22.24 16.02
C THR A 165 -19.38 23.34 16.79
N GLY A 166 -19.57 24.61 16.42
CA GLY A 166 -19.00 25.76 17.11
C GLY A 166 -17.56 26.10 16.74
N TYR A 167 -17.12 25.71 15.53
CA TYR A 167 -15.75 25.89 15.04
C TYR A 167 -14.70 25.38 16.04
N PRO A 168 -14.70 24.08 16.40
CA PRO A 168 -13.62 23.53 17.21
C PRO A 168 -12.29 23.56 16.44
N ASN A 169 -11.17 23.60 17.15
CA ASN A 169 -9.84 23.54 16.52
C ASN A 169 -9.74 22.34 15.59
N VAL A 170 -10.02 21.14 16.10
CA VAL A 170 -10.02 19.91 15.31
C VAL A 170 -11.40 19.27 15.37
N ASN A 171 -11.93 18.86 14.22
CA ASN A 171 -13.20 18.15 14.11
C ASN A 171 -13.08 16.93 13.19
N TYR A 172 -13.03 15.73 13.77
CA TYR A 172 -13.02 14.47 13.00
C TYR A 172 -14.43 13.96 12.68
N GLU A 173 -15.47 14.58 13.23
CA GLU A 173 -16.88 14.24 12.97
C GLU A 173 -17.64 15.52 12.55
N PRO A 174 -17.25 16.19 11.45
CA PRO A 174 -17.96 17.37 10.99
C PRO A 174 -19.40 17.04 10.61
N SER A 175 -20.26 18.05 10.69
CA SER A 175 -21.67 17.96 10.31
C SER A 175 -21.87 17.79 8.80
N THR A 176 -20.87 18.14 8.00
CA THR A 176 -20.88 18.04 6.54
C THR A 176 -19.50 17.67 5.99
N SER A 177 -19.48 17.06 4.81
CA SER A 177 -18.26 16.71 4.08
C SER A 177 -17.34 17.93 3.86
N PRO A 178 -16.01 17.80 4.07
CA PRO A 178 -15.04 18.84 3.74
C PRO A 178 -15.02 19.22 2.25
N SER A 179 -15.43 18.32 1.36
CA SER A 179 -15.36 18.46 -0.10
C SER A 179 -15.93 19.78 -0.64
N ALA A 180 -17.02 20.27 -0.03
CA ALA A 180 -17.66 21.52 -0.44
C ALA A 180 -16.75 22.75 -0.22
N ARG A 181 -16.01 22.81 0.91
CA ARG A 181 -15.09 23.92 1.21
C ARG A 181 -13.86 23.88 0.32
N TYR A 182 -13.29 22.70 0.09
CA TYR A 182 -12.18 22.53 -0.85
C TYR A 182 -12.55 22.89 -2.30
N THR A 183 -13.81 22.66 -2.69
CA THR A 183 -14.32 23.09 -4.00
C THR A 183 -14.25 24.61 -4.18
N ASN A 184 -14.51 25.39 -3.13
CA ASN A 184 -14.43 26.85 -3.19
C ASN A 184 -13.01 27.33 -3.46
N MET A 185 -12.02 26.83 -2.70
CA MET A 185 -10.61 27.18 -2.91
C MET A 185 -10.10 26.70 -4.27
N THR A 186 -10.49 25.50 -4.71
CA THR A 186 -10.16 24.99 -6.06
C THR A 186 -10.61 25.97 -7.16
N LYS A 187 -11.86 26.43 -7.08
CA LYS A 187 -12.41 27.41 -8.04
C LYS A 187 -11.70 28.77 -7.94
N ALA A 188 -11.40 29.21 -6.72
CA ALA A 188 -10.71 30.46 -6.47
C ALA A 188 -9.29 30.47 -7.08
N LEU A 189 -8.53 29.38 -6.92
CA LEU A 189 -7.20 29.20 -7.53
C LEU A 189 -7.28 29.13 -9.05
N ALA A 190 -8.24 28.37 -9.60
CA ALA A 190 -8.43 28.24 -11.04
C ALA A 190 -8.71 29.59 -11.74
N ALA A 191 -9.25 30.57 -11.01
CA ALA A 191 -9.50 31.91 -11.54
C ALA A 191 -8.24 32.78 -11.68
N GLN A 192 -7.10 32.41 -11.08
CA GLN A 192 -5.93 33.29 -10.96
C GLN A 192 -4.92 33.23 -12.12
N GLY A 193 -5.18 32.43 -13.16
CA GLY A 193 -4.31 32.34 -14.34
C GLY A 193 -2.92 31.75 -14.09
N ARG A 194 -2.67 31.19 -12.90
CA ARG A 194 -1.44 30.51 -12.50
C ARG A 194 -1.77 29.10 -12.00
N SER A 195 -1.05 28.10 -12.49
CA SER A 195 -1.14 26.74 -11.94
C SER A 195 -0.49 26.69 -10.56
N VAL A 196 -1.22 26.20 -9.57
CA VAL A 196 -0.77 26.02 -8.19
C VAL A 196 -0.94 24.55 -7.82
N LEU A 197 0.09 23.93 -7.23
CA LEU A 197 -0.02 22.62 -6.58
C LEU A 197 -0.95 22.75 -5.39
N PHE A 198 -2.12 22.11 -5.45
CA PHE A 198 -3.10 22.18 -4.37
C PHE A 198 -3.06 20.89 -3.53
N GLN A 199 -2.60 21.02 -2.28
CA GLN A 199 -2.45 19.93 -1.32
C GLN A 199 -3.58 20.03 -0.29
N ILE A 200 -4.52 19.10 -0.37
CA ILE A 200 -5.68 19.02 0.51
C ILE A 200 -5.26 18.36 1.83
N CYS A 201 -5.61 18.97 2.96
CA CYS A 201 -5.20 18.54 4.30
C CYS A 201 -6.41 18.47 5.24
N GLU A 202 -7.30 17.53 4.96
CA GLU A 202 -8.50 17.16 5.69
C GLU A 202 -8.32 15.92 6.58
N TRP A 203 -7.07 15.43 6.66
CA TRP A 203 -6.64 14.33 7.53
C TRP A 203 -7.31 12.99 7.23
N GLY A 204 -7.85 12.77 6.03
CA GLY A 204 -8.58 11.54 5.69
C GLY A 204 -10.06 11.52 6.07
N VAL A 205 -10.58 12.60 6.67
CA VAL A 205 -12.00 12.73 7.04
C VAL A 205 -12.87 12.64 5.78
N ASP A 206 -13.93 11.83 5.85
CA ASP A 206 -14.82 11.55 4.72
C ASP A 206 -14.13 10.88 3.52
N PHE A 207 -13.12 10.05 3.79
CA PHE A 207 -12.40 9.22 2.83
C PHE A 207 -12.09 9.94 1.49
N PRO A 208 -11.12 10.88 1.49
CA PRO A 208 -10.95 11.86 0.42
C PRO A 208 -10.60 11.31 -0.94
N ALA A 209 -10.05 10.10 -1.02
CA ALA A 209 -9.73 9.46 -2.29
C ALA A 209 -10.94 9.37 -3.26
N LEU A 210 -12.18 9.41 -2.77
CA LEU A 210 -13.38 9.42 -3.62
C LEU A 210 -13.72 10.79 -4.24
N TRP A 211 -13.27 11.90 -3.67
CA TRP A 211 -13.67 13.25 -4.11
C TRP A 211 -12.51 14.23 -4.34
N ALA A 212 -11.43 14.12 -3.56
CA ALA A 212 -10.27 15.00 -3.62
C ALA A 212 -9.53 15.00 -4.97
N PRO A 213 -9.43 13.88 -5.73
CA PRO A 213 -8.75 13.90 -7.03
C PRO A 213 -9.33 14.93 -8.00
N ALA A 214 -10.63 15.22 -7.93
CA ALA A 214 -11.30 16.20 -8.78
C ALA A 214 -11.00 17.66 -8.37
N LEU A 215 -10.49 17.87 -7.17
CA LEU A 215 -10.36 19.19 -6.54
C LEU A 215 -8.89 19.59 -6.34
N GLY A 216 -8.02 18.65 -5.97
CA GLY A 216 -6.61 18.91 -5.66
C GLY A 216 -5.67 17.90 -6.30
N ASN A 217 -4.38 18.12 -6.08
CA ASN A 217 -3.32 17.29 -6.62
C ASN A 217 -2.83 16.23 -5.63
N THR A 218 -2.93 16.53 -4.33
CA THR A 218 -2.65 15.58 -3.24
C THR A 218 -3.72 15.72 -2.16
N TRP A 219 -3.92 14.67 -1.36
CA TRP A 219 -4.82 14.70 -0.20
C TRP A 219 -4.25 13.88 0.95
N ARG A 220 -4.27 14.45 2.16
CA ARG A 220 -3.82 13.77 3.37
C ARG A 220 -4.74 12.58 3.66
N ILE A 221 -4.15 11.40 3.81
CA ILE A 221 -4.92 10.16 3.99
C ILE A 221 -5.36 9.90 5.43
N GLY A 222 -4.76 10.63 6.37
CA GLY A 222 -4.88 10.42 7.81
C GLY A 222 -4.33 11.60 8.62
N ASN A 223 -4.49 11.52 9.95
CA ASN A 223 -3.87 12.43 10.91
C ASN A 223 -2.36 12.55 10.76
N ASP A 224 -1.83 13.65 11.27
CA ASP A 224 -0.41 13.99 11.22
C ASP A 224 0.46 12.81 11.64
N ILE A 225 1.55 12.61 10.91
CA ILE A 225 2.61 11.74 11.37
C ILE A 225 3.17 12.36 12.66
N ILE A 226 3.36 11.50 13.64
CA ILE A 226 4.05 11.88 14.88
C ILE A 226 5.47 11.35 14.79
N PRO A 227 6.44 11.99 15.45
CA PRO A 227 7.83 11.56 15.40
C PRO A 227 8.03 10.32 16.27
N ALA A 228 7.58 9.16 15.79
CA ALA A 228 7.70 7.87 16.46
C ALA A 228 7.55 6.72 15.46
N TRP A 229 8.33 5.66 15.66
CA TRP A 229 8.29 4.45 14.83
C TRP A 229 6.87 3.90 14.61
N ARG A 230 6.05 3.87 15.68
CA ARG A 230 4.65 3.41 15.62
C ARG A 230 3.77 4.17 14.61
N ALA A 231 4.11 5.42 14.30
CA ALA A 231 3.35 6.24 13.37
C ALA A 231 3.44 5.74 11.93
N ILE A 232 4.58 5.13 11.57
CA ILE A 232 4.79 4.53 10.25
C ILE A 232 3.80 3.39 10.08
N TYR A 233 3.75 2.46 11.03
CA TYR A 233 2.81 1.34 10.99
C TYR A 233 1.34 1.80 10.88
N ARG A 234 0.92 2.75 11.73
CA ARG A 234 -0.42 3.36 11.68
C ARG A 234 -0.74 3.95 10.31
N THR A 235 0.21 4.67 9.72
CA THR A 235 0.03 5.36 8.43
C THR A 235 -0.03 4.36 7.27
N LEU A 236 0.78 3.30 7.30
CA LEU A 236 0.71 2.24 6.29
C LEU A 236 -0.66 1.53 6.31
N ASN A 237 -1.20 1.23 7.49
CA ASN A 237 -2.54 0.65 7.60
C ASN A 237 -3.65 1.59 7.10
N GLN A 238 -3.46 2.91 7.21
CA GLN A 238 -4.36 3.91 6.61
C GLN A 238 -4.24 3.95 5.07
N ALA A 239 -3.03 3.70 4.55
CA ALA A 239 -2.74 3.81 3.12
C ALA A 239 -3.31 2.65 2.30
N VAL A 240 -3.44 1.46 2.88
CA VAL A 240 -3.89 0.23 2.18
C VAL A 240 -5.12 0.46 1.28
N PRO A 241 -6.26 0.97 1.76
CA PRO A 241 -7.45 1.18 0.93
C PRO A 241 -7.30 2.29 -0.12
N GLN A 242 -6.25 3.12 -0.02
CA GLN A 242 -6.04 4.28 -0.89
C GLN A 242 -4.97 4.08 -1.98
N THR A 243 -4.17 3.01 -1.89
CA THR A 243 -3.07 2.72 -2.84
C THR A 243 -3.49 2.76 -4.31
N SER A 244 -4.68 2.25 -4.64
CA SER A 244 -5.22 2.21 -6.01
C SER A 244 -5.60 3.58 -6.60
N PHE A 245 -5.63 4.63 -5.78
CA PHE A 245 -6.00 5.98 -6.21
C PHE A 245 -4.81 6.83 -6.67
N ALA A 246 -3.58 6.39 -6.39
CA ALA A 246 -2.38 7.06 -6.87
C ALA A 246 -2.30 7.04 -8.39
N GLY A 247 -1.95 8.17 -8.98
CA GLY A 247 -1.71 8.29 -10.41
C GLY A 247 -1.26 9.69 -10.81
N PRO A 248 -0.74 9.89 -12.04
CA PRO A 248 -0.29 11.20 -12.49
C PRO A 248 -1.32 12.30 -12.23
N GLY A 249 -0.93 13.34 -11.50
CA GLY A 249 -1.78 14.48 -11.11
C GLY A 249 -2.61 14.30 -9.84
N GLN A 250 -2.61 13.12 -9.21
CA GLN A 250 -3.43 12.76 -8.05
C GLN A 250 -2.70 11.79 -7.09
N TRP A 251 -2.35 12.24 -5.89
CA TRP A 251 -1.51 11.45 -4.99
C TRP A 251 -2.08 11.39 -3.56
N PRO A 252 -2.31 10.19 -3.01
CA PRO A 252 -2.48 10.02 -1.58
C PRO A 252 -1.25 10.55 -0.84
N ASP A 253 -1.47 11.40 0.15
CA ASP A 253 -0.42 12.05 0.95
C ASP A 253 -0.34 11.40 2.33
N LEU A 254 0.76 10.68 2.58
CA LEU A 254 1.05 9.99 3.82
C LEU A 254 1.67 10.93 4.88
N ASP A 255 1.63 12.24 4.64
CA ASP A 255 2.27 13.29 5.42
C ASP A 255 3.79 13.38 5.23
N MET A 256 4.42 14.35 5.88
CA MET A 256 5.84 14.68 5.74
C MET A 256 6.79 13.57 6.21
N LEU A 257 8.02 13.64 5.73
CA LEU A 257 9.11 12.75 6.12
C LEU A 257 9.72 13.20 7.47
N GLU A 258 9.83 12.28 8.41
CA GLU A 258 10.54 12.45 9.69
C GLU A 258 12.05 12.18 9.60
N VAL A 259 12.55 11.92 8.39
CA VAL A 259 13.98 11.73 8.12
C VAL A 259 14.75 13.01 8.43
N GLY A 260 15.77 12.91 9.29
CA GLY A 260 16.61 14.02 9.71
C GLY A 260 16.12 14.76 10.96
N ASN A 261 15.04 14.30 11.61
CA ASN A 261 14.59 14.84 12.89
C ASN A 261 15.26 14.23 14.14
N ASP A 262 16.22 13.31 13.96
CA ASP A 262 17.00 12.66 15.04
C ASP A 262 16.11 11.88 16.04
N ILE A 263 15.04 11.27 15.52
CA ILE A 263 14.05 10.51 16.33
C ILE A 263 13.96 9.05 15.90
N LEU A 264 14.22 8.76 14.62
CA LEU A 264 14.27 7.43 14.05
C LEU A 264 15.72 6.98 13.89
N THR A 265 15.99 5.69 14.11
CA THR A 265 17.26 5.08 13.71
C THR A 265 17.43 5.12 12.19
N THR A 266 18.67 4.97 11.70
CA THR A 266 18.92 4.92 10.25
C THR A 266 18.11 3.83 9.54
N ALA A 267 17.91 2.67 10.16
CA ALA A 267 17.11 1.59 9.57
C ALA A 267 15.62 1.98 9.49
N GLU A 268 15.09 2.64 10.53
CA GLU A 268 13.71 3.16 10.54
C GLU A 268 13.52 4.28 9.53
N GLU A 269 14.47 5.21 9.39
CA GLU A 269 14.45 6.25 8.35
C GLU A 269 14.47 5.64 6.94
N GLN A 270 15.28 4.60 6.72
CA GLN A 270 15.31 3.87 5.44
C GLN A 270 13.96 3.21 5.16
N THR A 271 13.35 2.55 6.14
CA THR A 271 12.01 1.95 6.01
C THR A 271 10.97 3.03 5.69
N HIS A 272 10.92 4.09 6.49
CA HIS A 272 10.00 5.22 6.31
C HIS A 272 10.09 5.83 4.90
N PHE A 273 11.30 6.20 4.47
CA PHE A 273 11.51 6.81 3.17
C PHE A 273 11.17 5.87 2.02
N SER A 274 11.51 4.59 2.15
CA SER A 274 11.21 3.56 1.15
C SER A 274 9.71 3.41 0.94
N LEU A 275 8.93 3.35 2.03
CA LEU A 275 7.49 3.13 1.94
C LEU A 275 6.76 4.36 1.38
N TRP A 276 7.13 5.56 1.80
CA TRP A 276 6.58 6.79 1.20
C TRP A 276 6.87 6.86 -0.30
N ALA A 277 8.08 6.44 -0.70
CA ALA A 277 8.47 6.43 -2.10
C ALA A 277 7.67 5.42 -2.93
N ILE A 278 7.60 4.15 -2.54
CA ILE A 278 6.91 3.12 -3.34
C ILE A 278 5.39 3.30 -3.33
N LEU A 279 4.83 3.89 -2.26
CA LEU A 279 3.41 4.22 -2.16
C LEU A 279 3.00 5.49 -2.92
N LYS A 280 3.97 6.20 -3.52
CA LYS A 280 3.76 7.42 -4.32
C LYS A 280 3.23 8.60 -3.50
N SER A 281 3.57 8.65 -2.22
CA SER A 281 3.34 9.84 -1.39
C SER A 281 4.19 11.01 -1.91
N PRO A 282 3.76 12.27 -1.72
CA PRO A 282 4.69 13.39 -1.71
C PRO A 282 5.92 13.09 -0.83
N LEU A 283 7.11 13.46 -1.30
CA LEU A 283 8.34 13.38 -0.51
C LEU A 283 8.69 14.78 -0.01
N VAL A 284 7.97 15.21 1.03
CA VAL A 284 8.18 16.51 1.68
C VAL A 284 9.01 16.30 2.94
N ILE A 285 10.21 16.88 2.97
CA ILE A 285 11.12 16.81 4.11
C ILE A 285 10.53 17.66 5.25
N GLY A 286 10.32 17.05 6.42
CA GLY A 286 9.92 17.74 7.66
C GLY A 286 11.09 18.10 8.58
N GLY A 287 12.28 17.54 8.34
CA GLY A 287 13.48 17.81 9.13
C GLY A 287 14.19 19.12 8.77
N ALA A 288 14.93 19.68 9.72
CA ALA A 288 15.82 20.81 9.48
C ALA A 288 17.03 20.39 8.63
N LEU A 289 17.22 21.06 7.49
CA LEU A 289 18.40 20.89 6.66
C LEU A 289 19.56 21.75 7.18
N LYS A 290 19.26 23.02 7.50
CA LYS A 290 20.23 23.98 8.01
C LYS A 290 19.55 25.16 8.71
N ASP A 291 19.97 25.42 9.94
CA ASP A 291 19.74 26.69 10.64
C ASP A 291 20.97 27.09 11.48
N GLU A 292 20.77 27.97 12.47
CA GLU A 292 21.84 28.48 13.34
C GLU A 292 22.47 27.39 14.22
N VAL A 293 21.68 26.40 14.66
CA VAL A 293 22.09 25.40 15.66
C VAL A 293 22.00 23.96 15.14
N THR A 294 21.27 23.74 14.04
CA THR A 294 20.99 22.42 13.48
C THR A 294 21.53 22.31 12.05
N SER A 295 22.00 21.12 11.70
CA SER A 295 22.34 20.72 10.32
C SER A 295 21.99 19.26 10.15
N ILE A 296 21.43 18.90 9.00
CA ILE A 296 21.09 17.50 8.72
C ILE A 296 22.33 16.61 8.83
N SER A 297 22.16 15.42 9.40
CA SER A 297 23.23 14.42 9.49
C SER A 297 23.58 13.85 8.10
N ASP A 298 24.83 13.41 7.92
CA ASP A 298 25.25 12.74 6.67
C ASP A 298 24.43 11.47 6.39
N ALA A 299 24.01 10.76 7.45
CA ALA A 299 23.21 9.54 7.33
C ALA A 299 21.80 9.84 6.77
N SER A 300 21.10 10.81 7.36
CA SER A 300 19.75 11.20 6.92
C SER A 300 19.81 11.88 5.54
N LEU A 301 20.85 12.68 5.26
CA LEU A 301 21.08 13.25 3.93
C LEU A 301 21.30 12.17 2.88
N ALA A 302 22.06 11.12 3.19
CA ALA A 302 22.27 9.99 2.27
C ALA A 302 20.97 9.25 1.97
N ILE A 303 20.04 9.16 2.94
CA ILE A 303 18.71 8.58 2.73
C ILE A 303 17.90 9.44 1.78
N LEU A 304 17.76 10.73 2.08
CA LEU A 304 17.04 11.70 1.24
C LEU A 304 17.66 11.85 -0.16
N SER A 305 18.95 11.54 -0.31
CA SER A 305 19.66 11.63 -1.59
C SER A 305 19.67 10.33 -2.41
N ASN A 306 19.00 9.27 -1.93
CA ASN A 306 19.04 7.97 -2.61
C ASN A 306 18.22 7.98 -3.90
N LYS A 307 18.94 8.10 -5.03
CA LYS A 307 18.36 8.19 -6.39
C LYS A 307 17.51 6.99 -6.78
N ASP A 308 17.84 5.78 -6.31
CA ASP A 308 17.06 4.59 -6.63
C ASP A 308 15.68 4.67 -5.97
N VAL A 309 15.63 5.02 -4.68
CA VAL A 309 14.37 5.17 -3.94
C VAL A 309 13.52 6.29 -4.50
N ILE A 310 14.12 7.46 -4.78
CA ILE A 310 13.43 8.58 -5.44
C ILE A 310 12.87 8.14 -6.80
N SER A 311 13.61 7.35 -7.57
CA SER A 311 13.14 6.89 -8.89
C SER A 311 11.89 6.01 -8.80
N PHE A 312 11.69 5.28 -7.70
CA PHE A 312 10.45 4.54 -7.48
C PHE A 312 9.27 5.46 -7.23
N ASN A 313 9.48 6.57 -6.52
CA ASN A 313 8.46 7.59 -6.30
C ASN A 313 8.12 8.34 -7.61
N GLN A 314 9.16 8.67 -8.39
CA GLN A 314 9.07 9.46 -9.61
C GLN A 314 8.86 8.60 -10.88
N ASP A 315 8.56 7.31 -10.73
CA ASP A 315 8.36 6.41 -11.86
C ASP A 315 7.17 6.83 -12.72
N SER A 316 7.36 6.85 -14.04
CA SER A 316 6.35 7.37 -14.99
C SER A 316 5.07 6.54 -15.06
N LEU A 317 5.07 5.29 -14.56
CA LEU A 317 3.85 4.49 -14.46
C LEU A 317 2.89 5.08 -13.41
N GLY A 318 3.43 5.70 -12.37
CA GLY A 318 2.64 6.37 -11.33
C GLY A 318 1.75 5.44 -10.51
N VAL A 319 2.06 4.14 -10.46
CA VAL A 319 1.27 3.14 -9.73
C VAL A 319 1.88 2.91 -8.34
N SER A 320 1.05 2.95 -7.31
CA SER A 320 1.43 2.66 -5.93
C SER A 320 1.72 1.17 -5.73
N ALA A 321 2.61 0.85 -4.79
CA ALA A 321 2.69 -0.51 -4.25
C ALA A 321 1.45 -0.83 -3.38
N THR A 322 1.16 -2.11 -3.20
CA THR A 322 0.08 -2.61 -2.35
C THR A 322 0.62 -3.58 -1.31
N LEU A 323 -0.07 -3.71 -0.17
CA LEU A 323 0.23 -4.76 0.80
C LEU A 323 -0.13 -6.12 0.18
N ASN A 324 0.86 -6.99 0.02
CA ASN A 324 0.66 -8.33 -0.55
C ASN A 324 0.35 -9.36 0.54
N ARG A 325 1.09 -9.29 1.65
CA ARG A 325 1.05 -10.32 2.70
C ARG A 325 1.62 -9.80 4.01
N ARG A 326 1.11 -10.33 5.12
CA ARG A 326 1.57 -10.02 6.49
C ARG A 326 1.64 -11.30 7.31
N TRP A 327 2.70 -11.41 8.09
CA TRP A 327 2.93 -12.45 9.08
C TRP A 327 2.96 -11.79 10.44
N SER A 328 1.78 -11.64 11.04
CA SER A 328 1.59 -10.80 12.23
C SER A 328 2.32 -11.34 13.46
N GLU A 329 2.39 -12.66 13.62
CA GLU A 329 3.12 -13.28 14.74
C GLU A 329 4.63 -13.20 14.54
N GLU A 330 5.07 -13.37 13.30
CA GLU A 330 6.48 -13.28 12.96
C GLU A 330 6.96 -11.84 12.82
N GLY A 331 6.07 -10.84 12.77
CA GLY A 331 6.43 -9.41 12.74
C GLY A 331 7.10 -8.98 11.43
N TYR A 332 6.58 -9.40 10.28
CA TYR A 332 7.04 -8.87 8.98
C TYR A 332 5.92 -8.85 7.93
N GLU A 333 6.11 -8.07 6.89
CA GLU A 333 5.14 -7.94 5.78
C GLU A 333 5.82 -7.63 4.45
N VAL A 334 5.10 -7.87 3.36
CA VAL A 334 5.55 -7.62 1.98
C VAL A 334 4.64 -6.59 1.32
N TRP A 335 5.26 -5.57 0.71
CA TRP A 335 4.63 -4.64 -0.21
C TRP A 335 5.26 -4.78 -1.60
N SER A 336 4.47 -4.62 -2.66
CA SER A 336 5.03 -4.58 -4.02
C SER A 336 4.18 -3.78 -5.00
N GLY A 337 4.82 -3.27 -6.04
CA GLY A 337 4.15 -2.52 -7.10
C GLY A 337 4.92 -2.59 -8.42
N PRO A 338 4.21 -2.51 -9.56
CA PRO A 338 4.86 -2.43 -10.86
C PRO A 338 5.55 -1.08 -11.05
N LEU A 339 6.62 -1.08 -11.82
CA LEU A 339 7.34 0.11 -12.29
C LEU A 339 7.39 0.11 -13.82
N SER A 340 7.70 1.26 -14.40
CA SER A 340 7.94 1.40 -15.83
C SER A 340 9.02 0.44 -16.34
N GLY A 341 8.89 0.00 -17.60
CA GLY A 341 9.83 -0.93 -18.23
C GLY A 341 9.66 -2.40 -17.80
N GLY A 342 8.54 -2.78 -17.20
CA GLY A 342 8.28 -4.16 -16.76
C GLY A 342 9.07 -4.56 -15.51
N ARG A 343 9.61 -3.57 -14.79
CA ARG A 343 10.24 -3.75 -13.48
C ARG A 343 9.19 -3.86 -12.39
N THR A 344 9.59 -4.35 -11.23
CA THR A 344 8.76 -4.42 -10.01
C THR A 344 9.60 -3.97 -8.84
N VAL A 345 9.02 -3.17 -7.93
CA VAL A 345 9.62 -2.91 -6.61
C VAL A 345 8.92 -3.76 -5.57
N ALA A 346 9.69 -4.31 -4.62
CA ALA A 346 9.16 -4.99 -3.46
C ALA A 346 9.89 -4.54 -2.18
N ALA A 347 9.17 -4.48 -1.07
CA ALA A 347 9.70 -4.15 0.25
C ALA A 347 9.26 -5.22 1.25
N LEU A 348 10.23 -5.87 1.91
CA LEU A 348 9.98 -6.65 3.14
C LEU A 348 10.36 -5.80 4.34
N ILE A 349 9.40 -5.55 5.22
CA ILE A 349 9.62 -4.78 6.44
C ILE A 349 9.80 -5.72 7.61
N ASN A 350 10.87 -5.53 8.39
CA ASN A 350 11.07 -6.21 9.66
C ASN A 350 10.50 -5.38 10.81
N TRP A 351 9.33 -5.73 11.34
CA TRP A 351 8.74 -5.03 12.49
C TRP A 351 9.33 -5.44 13.84
N ALA A 352 10.19 -6.46 13.89
CA ALA A 352 10.82 -6.91 15.12
C ALA A 352 11.97 -5.98 15.55
N ASP A 353 12.21 -5.93 16.86
CA ASP A 353 13.30 -5.17 17.51
C ASP A 353 14.69 -5.81 17.31
N GLU A 354 14.82 -6.85 16.48
CA GLU A 354 16.08 -7.53 16.21
C GLU A 354 16.38 -7.70 14.72
N SER A 355 17.67 -7.69 14.40
CA SER A 355 18.16 -8.01 13.06
C SER A 355 18.05 -9.51 12.78
N ARG A 356 17.53 -9.89 11.60
CA ARG A 356 17.33 -11.30 11.24
C ARG A 356 17.33 -11.53 9.74
N GLU A 357 17.46 -12.79 9.32
CA GLU A 357 17.26 -13.15 7.92
C GLU A 357 15.77 -13.20 7.59
N LEU A 358 15.37 -12.47 6.56
CA LEU A 358 14.03 -12.56 5.97
C LEU A 358 14.14 -13.03 4.53
N THR A 359 13.13 -13.76 4.08
CA THR A 359 13.05 -14.29 2.72
C THR A 359 11.85 -13.69 2.00
N LEU A 360 12.10 -12.99 0.90
CA LEU A 360 11.08 -12.64 -0.07
C LEU A 360 10.87 -13.86 -0.98
N ASP A 361 9.76 -14.56 -0.84
CA ASP A 361 9.28 -15.48 -1.86
C ASP A 361 8.76 -14.64 -3.04
N LEU A 362 9.46 -14.67 -4.18
CA LEU A 362 9.10 -13.87 -5.35
C LEU A 362 7.64 -14.09 -5.80
N PRO A 363 7.05 -15.30 -5.68
CA PRO A 363 5.64 -15.52 -6.02
C PRO A 363 4.65 -14.68 -5.22
N ASP A 364 4.97 -14.25 -3.99
CA ASP A 364 4.12 -13.35 -3.18
C ASP A 364 3.94 -11.98 -3.85
N VAL A 365 4.87 -11.60 -4.74
CA VAL A 365 4.85 -10.35 -5.52
C VAL A 365 4.58 -10.59 -7.01
N GLY A 366 4.04 -11.77 -7.36
CA GLY A 366 3.65 -12.10 -8.73
C GLY A 366 4.80 -12.50 -9.67
N ILE A 367 5.99 -12.79 -9.14
CA ILE A 367 7.20 -13.10 -9.92
C ILE A 367 7.71 -14.51 -9.60
N GLN A 368 8.05 -15.32 -10.60
CA GLN A 368 8.70 -16.61 -10.37
C GLN A 368 10.23 -16.52 -10.42
N ALA A 369 10.77 -15.64 -11.26
CA ALA A 369 12.20 -15.40 -11.38
C ALA A 369 12.44 -13.97 -11.82
N ALA A 370 13.59 -13.43 -11.43
CA ALA A 370 14.09 -12.16 -11.93
C ALA A 370 15.48 -12.37 -12.54
N GLY A 371 15.71 -11.78 -13.71
CA GLY A 371 17.06 -11.75 -14.28
C GLY A 371 18.02 -10.96 -13.41
N THR A 372 17.52 -9.91 -12.76
CA THR A 372 18.26 -9.12 -11.77
C THR A 372 17.38 -8.77 -10.58
N VAL A 373 17.93 -8.89 -9.37
CA VAL A 373 17.42 -8.32 -8.12
C VAL A 373 18.46 -7.34 -7.59
N LYS A 374 18.09 -6.06 -7.49
CA LYS A 374 18.91 -5.01 -6.91
C LYS A 374 18.37 -4.64 -5.54
N ASP A 375 19.10 -5.00 -4.49
CA ASP A 375 18.84 -4.67 -3.09
C ASP A 375 19.44 -3.29 -2.79
N ILE A 376 18.57 -2.31 -2.58
CA ILE A 376 18.90 -0.88 -2.66
C ILE A 376 19.77 -0.46 -1.47
N TRP A 377 19.33 -0.77 -0.24
CA TRP A 377 20.05 -0.37 0.96
C TRP A 377 21.25 -1.27 1.26
N ALA A 378 21.21 -2.54 0.86
CA ALA A 378 22.38 -3.40 0.94
C ALA A 378 23.44 -3.11 -0.15
N GLY A 379 23.11 -2.28 -1.16
CA GLY A 379 24.00 -1.97 -2.28
C GLY A 379 24.39 -3.20 -3.11
N LYS A 380 23.53 -4.24 -3.12
CA LYS A 380 23.84 -5.56 -3.68
C LYS A 380 22.97 -5.85 -4.88
N THR A 381 23.58 -6.33 -5.97
CA THR A 381 22.85 -6.80 -7.15
C THR A 381 23.15 -8.28 -7.39
N VAL A 382 22.10 -9.08 -7.59
CA VAL A 382 22.19 -10.53 -7.84
C VAL A 382 21.45 -10.86 -9.13
N SER A 383 22.05 -11.72 -9.96
CA SER A 383 21.45 -12.15 -11.22
C SER A 383 20.85 -13.54 -11.13
N ASN A 384 19.89 -13.83 -12.01
CA ASN A 384 19.25 -15.14 -12.19
C ASN A 384 18.60 -15.70 -10.91
N VAL A 385 17.93 -14.83 -10.15
CA VAL A 385 17.23 -15.19 -8.92
C VAL A 385 15.95 -15.97 -9.26
N LYS A 386 15.75 -17.09 -8.58
CA LYS A 386 14.64 -18.02 -8.81
C LYS A 386 13.87 -18.21 -7.51
N SER A 387 12.57 -17.97 -7.56
CA SER A 387 11.57 -18.28 -6.54
C SER A 387 11.71 -17.55 -5.20
N SER A 388 12.90 -17.22 -4.73
CA SER A 388 13.07 -16.43 -3.50
C SER A 388 14.39 -15.66 -3.47
N TYR A 389 14.45 -14.64 -2.61
CA TYR A 389 15.64 -13.87 -2.26
C TYR A 389 15.68 -13.67 -0.74
N THR A 390 16.83 -13.99 -0.12
CA THR A 390 17.03 -13.88 1.32
C THR A 390 18.13 -12.87 1.60
N ALA A 391 17.89 -12.00 2.59
CA ALA A 391 18.91 -11.10 3.12
C ALA A 391 18.68 -10.85 4.61
N THR A 392 19.74 -10.40 5.28
CA THR A 392 19.64 -9.89 6.66
C THR A 392 19.00 -8.51 6.64
N VAL A 393 17.93 -8.34 7.41
CA VAL A 393 17.20 -7.08 7.59
C VAL A 393 17.39 -6.65 9.03
N ALA A 394 17.82 -5.40 9.23
CA ALA A 394 18.00 -4.82 10.56
C ALA A 394 16.69 -4.81 11.36
N ALA A 395 16.77 -4.63 12.68
CA ALA A 395 15.62 -4.27 13.49
C ALA A 395 14.94 -3.04 12.87
N HIS A 396 13.63 -3.10 12.66
CA HIS A 396 12.85 -2.02 12.04
C HIS A 396 13.29 -1.63 10.61
N GLY A 397 14.13 -2.46 9.99
CA GLY A 397 14.68 -2.22 8.66
C GLY A 397 13.80 -2.74 7.53
N VAL A 398 14.21 -2.43 6.30
CA VAL A 398 13.55 -2.86 5.07
C VAL A 398 14.53 -3.54 4.12
N MET A 399 14.11 -4.68 3.55
CA MET A 399 14.69 -5.22 2.33
C MET A 399 13.95 -4.60 1.15
N LEU A 400 14.50 -3.53 0.58
CA LEU A 400 13.94 -2.86 -0.59
C LEU A 400 14.64 -3.35 -1.85
N VAL A 401 13.89 -4.01 -2.75
CA VAL A 401 14.44 -4.60 -3.97
C VAL A 401 13.73 -4.10 -5.23
N GLU A 402 14.52 -3.87 -6.28
CA GLU A 402 14.04 -3.76 -7.65
C GLU A 402 14.28 -5.08 -8.40
N LEU A 403 13.23 -5.60 -9.03
CA LEU A 403 13.26 -6.80 -9.85
C LEU A 403 13.07 -6.43 -11.33
N SER A 404 13.92 -6.98 -12.19
CA SER A 404 13.85 -6.80 -13.65
C SER A 404 14.06 -8.12 -14.41
N ASP A 405 13.73 -8.12 -15.70
CA ASP A 405 13.74 -9.31 -16.56
C ASP A 405 12.95 -10.49 -15.96
N THR A 406 11.75 -10.15 -15.50
CA THR A 406 10.93 -11.02 -14.66
C THR A 406 10.24 -12.11 -15.48
N THR A 407 10.00 -13.24 -14.81
CA THR A 407 9.09 -14.29 -15.26
C THR A 407 7.89 -14.26 -14.34
N ALA A 408 6.66 -14.26 -14.88
CA ALA A 408 5.44 -14.26 -14.07
C ALA A 408 5.36 -15.47 -13.12
N SER A 409 4.78 -15.28 -11.94
CA SER A 409 4.53 -16.32 -10.94
C SER A 409 3.85 -17.57 -11.56
N GLY A 410 4.25 -18.75 -11.11
CA GLY A 410 3.73 -20.02 -11.60
C GLY A 410 4.29 -20.44 -12.98
N THR A 411 5.12 -19.65 -13.64
CA THR A 411 5.72 -20.00 -14.95
C THR A 411 7.20 -20.36 -14.81
N TYR A 412 7.58 -21.52 -15.36
CA TYR A 412 8.93 -22.07 -15.25
C TYR A 412 9.46 -22.45 -16.65
N PRO A 413 10.12 -21.52 -17.36
CA PRO A 413 10.78 -21.82 -18.63
C PRO A 413 11.90 -22.85 -18.43
N ALA A 414 11.98 -23.85 -19.31
CA ALA A 414 13.00 -24.89 -19.23
C ALA A 414 14.41 -24.30 -19.36
N SER A 415 14.58 -23.20 -20.11
CA SER A 415 15.84 -22.47 -20.23
C SER A 415 16.33 -21.84 -18.92
N LYS A 416 15.43 -21.50 -17.99
CA LYS A 416 15.76 -20.92 -16.68
C LYS A 416 15.77 -21.99 -15.59
N PHE A 417 14.76 -22.86 -15.54
CA PHE A 417 14.53 -23.77 -14.41
C PHE A 417 14.87 -25.24 -14.68
N GLY A 418 15.00 -25.63 -15.94
CA GLY A 418 15.18 -27.01 -16.35
C GLY A 418 16.65 -27.43 -16.48
N THR A 419 16.99 -28.59 -15.93
CA THR A 419 18.25 -29.29 -16.19
C THR A 419 17.95 -30.56 -16.97
N SER A 420 18.54 -30.72 -18.16
CA SER A 420 18.28 -31.87 -19.04
C SER A 420 19.30 -32.99 -18.85
N LYS A 421 18.83 -34.24 -18.81
CA LYS A 421 19.66 -35.47 -18.82
C LYS A 421 19.00 -36.53 -19.70
N GLY A 422 19.54 -36.74 -20.90
CA GLY A 422 18.89 -37.59 -21.91
C GLY A 422 17.52 -37.04 -22.29
N ASN A 423 16.48 -37.88 -22.22
CA ASN A 423 15.09 -37.49 -22.51
C ASN A 423 14.34 -36.95 -21.27
N SER A 424 15.03 -36.64 -20.18
CA SER A 424 14.42 -36.14 -18.96
C SER A 424 14.83 -34.69 -18.71
N VAL A 425 13.87 -33.85 -18.32
CA VAL A 425 14.09 -32.47 -17.84
C VAL A 425 13.63 -32.40 -16.39
N THR A 426 14.52 -31.95 -15.50
CA THR A 426 14.18 -31.70 -14.09
C THR A 426 14.07 -30.20 -13.86
N PHE A 427 12.87 -29.76 -13.48
CA PHE A 427 12.61 -28.41 -13.03
C PHE A 427 12.83 -28.33 -11.52
N ASN A 428 13.61 -27.35 -11.08
CA ASN A 428 13.92 -27.11 -9.67
C ASN A 428 13.27 -25.81 -9.17
N SER A 429 13.30 -25.60 -7.85
CA SER A 429 12.80 -24.37 -7.22
C SER A 429 11.30 -24.13 -7.49
N ILE A 430 10.50 -25.19 -7.55
CA ILE A 430 9.06 -25.07 -7.80
C ILE A 430 8.37 -24.62 -6.51
N TYR A 431 7.78 -23.43 -6.56
CA TYR A 431 7.00 -22.86 -5.48
C TYR A 431 5.54 -23.35 -5.52
N ALA A 432 5.03 -23.69 -4.34
CA ALA A 432 3.60 -23.89 -4.08
C ALA A 432 3.21 -23.08 -2.83
N ASN A 433 2.09 -22.36 -2.90
CA ASN A 433 1.57 -21.58 -1.77
C ASN A 433 0.91 -22.44 -0.69
N THR A 434 0.52 -23.67 -1.04
CA THR A 434 -0.14 -24.63 -0.15
C THR A 434 0.39 -26.05 -0.41
N THR A 435 0.24 -26.94 0.56
CA THR A 435 0.57 -28.36 0.39
C THR A 435 -0.65 -29.09 -0.16
N SER A 436 -0.54 -29.65 -1.36
CA SER A 436 -1.68 -30.28 -2.03
C SER A 436 -1.29 -31.33 -3.04
N ALA A 437 -2.14 -32.35 -3.20
CA ALA A 437 -2.08 -33.31 -4.30
C ALA A 437 -2.66 -32.79 -5.63
N ASN A 438 -3.34 -31.64 -5.60
CA ASN A 438 -4.23 -31.18 -6.67
C ASN A 438 -3.75 -29.93 -7.42
N HIS A 439 -2.47 -29.57 -7.33
CA HIS A 439 -1.92 -28.51 -8.18
C HIS A 439 -2.07 -28.90 -9.65
N THR A 440 -2.39 -27.94 -10.51
CA THR A 440 -2.42 -28.19 -11.95
C THR A 440 -1.05 -27.92 -12.55
N LEU A 441 -0.40 -28.97 -13.05
CA LEU A 441 0.78 -28.88 -13.90
C LEU A 441 0.34 -28.79 -15.35
N VAL A 442 0.75 -27.74 -16.05
CA VAL A 442 0.66 -27.64 -17.51
C VAL A 442 2.07 -27.74 -18.10
N VAL A 443 2.29 -28.73 -18.96
CA VAL A 443 3.55 -28.92 -19.68
C VAL A 443 3.39 -28.37 -21.08
N ALA A 444 4.25 -27.43 -21.48
CA ALA A 444 4.29 -26.88 -22.83
C ALA A 444 5.48 -27.49 -23.60
N PHE A 445 5.22 -27.94 -24.82
CA PHE A 445 6.23 -28.51 -25.71
C PHE A 445 6.66 -27.49 -26.77
N SER A 446 7.94 -27.48 -27.13
CA SER A 446 8.45 -26.55 -28.16
C SER A 446 7.83 -26.84 -29.54
N LYS A 447 7.40 -28.08 -29.78
CA LYS A 447 6.71 -28.53 -31.00
C LYS A 447 5.70 -29.64 -30.67
N SER A 448 4.64 -29.74 -31.47
CA SER A 448 3.66 -30.83 -31.37
C SER A 448 4.15 -32.12 -32.04
N SER A 449 3.75 -33.27 -31.51
CA SER A 449 3.94 -34.57 -32.17
C SER A 449 2.88 -34.83 -33.23
N SER A 450 3.24 -35.46 -34.35
CA SER A 450 2.27 -35.92 -35.36
C SER A 450 1.49 -37.17 -34.93
N LYS A 451 1.96 -37.88 -33.89
CA LYS A 451 1.31 -39.06 -33.32
C LYS A 451 1.09 -38.89 -31.82
N ALA A 452 0.06 -39.53 -31.28
CA ALA A 452 -0.13 -39.60 -29.83
C ALA A 452 1.10 -40.23 -29.17
N THR A 453 1.49 -39.69 -28.03
CA THR A 453 2.63 -40.17 -27.23
C THR A 453 2.29 -40.03 -25.75
N SER A 454 3.26 -40.26 -24.87
CA SER A 454 3.09 -40.05 -23.45
C SER A 454 4.35 -39.44 -22.84
N ILE A 455 4.16 -38.77 -21.72
CA ILE A 455 5.24 -38.29 -20.85
C ILE A 455 5.12 -38.95 -19.49
N THR A 456 6.24 -39.07 -18.78
CA THR A 456 6.25 -39.49 -17.39
C THR A 456 6.64 -38.31 -16.51
N VAL A 457 5.81 -37.98 -15.53
CA VAL A 457 6.04 -36.89 -14.57
C VAL A 457 6.26 -37.45 -13.18
N GLN A 458 7.21 -36.89 -12.44
CA GLN A 458 7.50 -37.23 -11.04
C GLN A 458 7.71 -35.95 -10.24
N SER A 459 7.01 -35.83 -9.11
CA SER A 459 7.24 -34.76 -8.12
C SER A 459 8.13 -35.26 -6.98
N SER A 460 8.97 -34.39 -6.41
CA SER A 460 9.76 -34.72 -5.22
C SER A 460 8.93 -34.97 -3.97
N SER A 461 7.71 -34.42 -3.88
CA SER A 461 6.85 -34.53 -2.69
C SER A 461 6.35 -35.96 -2.47
N THR A 462 6.02 -36.70 -3.54
CA THR A 462 5.49 -38.06 -3.45
C THR A 462 6.43 -39.12 -4.01
N GLN A 463 7.43 -38.71 -4.82
CA GLN A 463 8.29 -39.60 -5.61
C GLN A 463 7.53 -40.53 -6.57
N LYS A 464 6.20 -40.38 -6.69
CA LYS A 464 5.35 -41.21 -7.54
C LYS A 464 5.47 -40.75 -8.99
N LYS A 465 5.65 -41.71 -9.89
CA LYS A 465 5.65 -41.48 -11.34
C LYS A 465 4.23 -41.61 -11.89
N SER A 466 3.81 -40.62 -12.67
CA SER A 466 2.52 -40.59 -13.37
C SER A 466 2.76 -40.54 -14.87
N THR A 467 2.09 -41.40 -15.63
CA THR A 467 2.13 -41.36 -17.10
C THR A 467 0.96 -40.53 -17.62
N ILE A 468 1.25 -39.54 -18.45
CA ILE A 468 0.25 -38.62 -19.01
C ILE A 468 0.23 -38.80 -20.52
N ASN A 469 -0.94 -39.05 -21.08
CA ASN A 469 -1.12 -39.18 -22.52
C ASN A 469 -1.10 -37.80 -23.18
N VAL A 470 -0.30 -37.65 -24.23
CA VAL A 470 -0.21 -36.45 -25.06
C VAL A 470 -0.88 -36.75 -26.40
N PRO A 471 -2.05 -36.14 -26.69
CA PRO A 471 -2.73 -36.33 -27.96
C PRO A 471 -1.88 -35.87 -29.16
N ALA A 472 -2.14 -36.43 -30.34
CA ALA A 472 -1.51 -35.96 -31.58
C ALA A 472 -1.84 -34.47 -31.81
N SER A 473 -0.88 -33.72 -32.33
CA SER A 473 -0.97 -32.27 -32.59
C SER A 473 -1.08 -31.36 -31.35
N SER A 474 -1.11 -31.91 -30.12
CA SER A 474 -1.10 -31.09 -28.91
C SER A 474 0.25 -30.42 -28.68
N LYS A 475 0.23 -29.15 -28.27
CA LYS A 475 1.40 -28.39 -27.80
C LYS A 475 1.48 -28.28 -26.28
N THR A 476 0.40 -28.62 -25.60
CA THR A 476 0.33 -28.64 -24.14
C THR A 476 -0.36 -29.91 -23.66
N VAL A 477 -0.05 -30.29 -22.43
CA VAL A 477 -0.79 -31.31 -21.70
C VAL A 477 -0.86 -30.91 -20.23
N SER A 478 -1.97 -31.22 -19.56
CA SER A 478 -2.17 -30.89 -18.15
C SER A 478 -2.37 -32.15 -17.31
N ALA A 479 -1.94 -32.11 -16.05
CA ALA A 479 -2.20 -33.14 -15.06
C ALA A 479 -2.20 -32.56 -13.64
N SER A 480 -2.86 -33.24 -12.72
CA SER A 480 -2.72 -32.96 -11.29
C SER A 480 -1.33 -33.41 -10.80
N ILE A 481 -0.73 -32.62 -9.92
CA ILE A 481 0.56 -32.91 -9.32
C ILE A 481 0.55 -32.57 -7.83
N SER A 482 1.23 -33.40 -7.05
CA SER A 482 1.43 -33.14 -5.63
C SER A 482 2.63 -32.23 -5.40
N LEU A 483 2.46 -31.17 -4.62
CA LEU A 483 3.52 -30.26 -4.20
C LEU A 483 3.36 -29.96 -2.71
N SER A 484 4.47 -29.75 -2.02
CA SER A 484 4.50 -29.26 -0.64
C SER A 484 4.63 -27.74 -0.65
N ALA A 485 4.04 -27.04 0.32
CA ALA A 485 4.17 -25.60 0.43
C ALA A 485 5.64 -25.16 0.50
N GLY A 486 5.94 -24.00 -0.10
CA GLY A 486 7.29 -23.45 -0.24
C GLY A 486 7.95 -23.76 -1.58
N SER A 487 9.22 -23.36 -1.72
CA SER A 487 9.97 -23.35 -2.98
C SER A 487 10.87 -24.57 -3.23
N SER A 488 10.84 -25.58 -2.35
CA SER A 488 11.78 -26.71 -2.39
C SER A 488 11.40 -27.82 -3.37
N ASN A 489 10.25 -27.73 -4.05
CA ASN A 489 9.77 -28.80 -4.91
C ASN A 489 10.60 -28.92 -6.20
N THR A 490 10.67 -30.15 -6.71
CA THR A 490 11.21 -30.46 -8.04
C THR A 490 10.23 -31.31 -8.83
N ILE A 491 10.21 -31.10 -10.14
CA ILE A 491 9.38 -31.87 -11.08
C ILE A 491 10.29 -32.42 -12.18
N THR A 492 10.37 -33.74 -12.29
CA THR A 492 11.10 -34.41 -13.38
C THR A 492 10.13 -34.94 -14.41
N ILE A 493 10.34 -34.54 -15.67
CA ILE A 493 9.52 -34.96 -16.81
C ILE A 493 10.38 -35.71 -17.80
N SER A 494 10.03 -36.96 -18.09
CA SER A 494 10.65 -37.77 -19.15
C SER A 494 9.75 -37.75 -20.38
N SER A 495 10.30 -37.29 -21.51
CA SER A 495 9.56 -37.00 -22.73
C SER A 495 10.45 -37.16 -23.96
N THR A 496 9.90 -37.71 -25.04
CA THR A 496 10.55 -37.68 -26.37
C THR A 496 10.34 -36.35 -27.09
N LEU A 497 9.37 -35.55 -26.63
CA LEU A 497 9.13 -34.19 -27.09
C LEU A 497 9.95 -33.21 -26.26
N ALA A 498 10.55 -32.23 -26.93
CA ALA A 498 11.25 -31.14 -26.27
C ALA A 498 10.26 -30.29 -25.45
N ILE A 499 10.58 -30.07 -24.18
CA ILE A 499 9.77 -29.30 -23.23
C ILE A 499 10.27 -27.86 -23.25
N ASP A 500 9.36 -26.91 -23.45
CA ASP A 500 9.65 -25.48 -23.49
C ASP A 500 9.51 -24.84 -22.11
N SER A 501 8.43 -25.15 -21.40
CA SER A 501 8.16 -24.65 -20.05
C SER A 501 7.17 -25.55 -19.32
N ILE A 502 7.09 -25.36 -18.00
CA ILE A 502 5.93 -25.80 -17.22
C ILE A 502 5.23 -24.60 -16.58
N GLN A 503 3.94 -24.73 -16.34
CA GLN A 503 3.16 -23.83 -15.51
C GLN A 503 2.55 -24.60 -14.35
N ILE A 504 2.58 -24.00 -13.17
CA ILE A 504 1.96 -24.51 -11.95
C ILE A 504 0.86 -23.55 -11.55
N GLN A 505 -0.33 -24.09 -11.37
CA GLN A 505 -1.47 -23.37 -10.82
C GLN A 505 -1.86 -24.00 -9.50
N SER A 506 -2.05 -23.16 -8.48
CA SER A 506 -2.61 -23.58 -7.21
C SER A 506 -3.99 -24.23 -7.41
N PRO A 507 -4.35 -25.22 -6.58
CA PRO A 507 -5.68 -25.78 -6.62
C PRO A 507 -6.74 -24.69 -6.38
N ALA A 508 -7.92 -24.88 -6.96
CA ALA A 508 -9.03 -23.98 -6.70
C ALA A 508 -9.37 -24.03 -5.20
N GLY A 509 -9.40 -22.86 -4.56
CA GLY A 509 -9.80 -22.78 -3.16
C GLY A 509 -11.31 -22.90 -3.02
N THR A 510 -11.75 -23.54 -1.94
CA THR A 510 -13.18 -23.62 -1.59
C THR A 510 -13.55 -22.42 -0.73
N TYR A 511 -14.59 -21.70 -1.13
CA TYR A 511 -15.05 -20.50 -0.43
C TYR A 511 -16.14 -20.83 0.58
N TYR A 512 -15.98 -20.33 1.81
CA TYR A 512 -16.90 -20.49 2.92
C TYR A 512 -17.45 -19.11 3.29
N PRO A 513 -18.69 -18.78 2.89
CA PRO A 513 -19.29 -17.49 3.16
C PRO A 513 -19.70 -17.36 4.63
N SER A 514 -19.74 -16.14 5.16
CA SER A 514 -20.22 -15.84 6.53
C SER A 514 -21.57 -16.47 6.86
N THR A 515 -22.46 -16.62 5.89
CA THR A 515 -23.78 -17.26 6.06
C THR A 515 -23.73 -18.75 6.43
N SER A 516 -22.58 -19.40 6.26
CA SER A 516 -22.39 -20.83 6.55
C SER A 516 -21.85 -21.11 7.95
N PHE A 517 -21.55 -20.09 8.75
CA PHE A 517 -20.96 -20.25 10.08
C PHE A 517 -22.03 -20.33 11.17
N THR A 518 -21.75 -21.13 12.19
CA THR A 518 -22.49 -21.14 13.46
C THR A 518 -21.90 -20.10 14.39
N LEU A 519 -22.74 -19.23 14.95
CA LEU A 519 -22.28 -18.12 15.80
C LEU A 519 -22.41 -18.48 17.28
N ALA A 520 -21.46 -18.00 18.09
CA ALA A 520 -21.46 -18.11 19.54
C ALA A 520 -21.49 -16.72 20.20
N GLY A 521 -22.12 -16.63 21.38
CA GLY A 521 -22.21 -15.41 22.16
C GLY A 521 -23.02 -14.31 21.47
N SER A 522 -22.43 -13.13 21.34
CA SER A 522 -23.00 -11.92 20.72
C SER A 522 -22.57 -11.69 19.26
N ALA A 523 -21.78 -12.59 18.68
CA ALA A 523 -21.41 -12.52 17.27
C ALA A 523 -22.68 -12.47 16.39
N THR A 524 -22.72 -11.55 15.41
CA THR A 524 -23.96 -11.26 14.66
C THR A 524 -23.71 -11.24 13.16
N LEU A 525 -24.50 -12.02 12.42
CA LEU A 525 -24.56 -11.96 10.95
C LEU A 525 -25.42 -10.77 10.51
N THR A 526 -24.85 -9.89 9.69
CA THR A 526 -25.50 -8.68 9.17
C THR A 526 -25.48 -8.68 7.65
N GLN A 527 -26.63 -8.40 7.02
CA GLN A 527 -26.73 -8.17 5.57
C GLN A 527 -26.33 -6.74 5.24
N CYS A 528 -25.52 -6.57 4.20
CA CYS A 528 -25.02 -5.28 3.75
C CYS A 528 -25.85 -4.74 2.57
N GLY A 529 -25.61 -3.49 2.18
CA GLY A 529 -26.20 -2.91 0.98
C GLY A 529 -25.84 -3.69 -0.29
N SER A 530 -26.63 -3.53 -1.36
CA SER A 530 -26.34 -4.15 -2.65
C SER A 530 -24.96 -3.73 -3.17
N GLY A 531 -24.13 -4.69 -3.56
CA GLY A 531 -22.77 -4.46 -4.05
C GLY A 531 -21.69 -4.39 -2.96
N PHE A 532 -22.05 -4.51 -1.67
CA PHE A 532 -21.13 -4.45 -0.53
C PHE A 532 -20.88 -5.82 0.11
N CYS A 533 -19.96 -5.87 1.09
CA CYS A 533 -19.56 -7.09 1.80
C CYS A 533 -19.26 -8.25 0.83
N GLN A 534 -18.56 -7.94 -0.24
CA GLN A 534 -18.30 -8.85 -1.35
C GLN A 534 -17.32 -9.95 -0.93
N PRO A 535 -17.47 -11.17 -1.47
CA PRO A 535 -18.42 -11.60 -2.49
C PRO A 535 -19.80 -12.03 -1.95
N VAL A 536 -20.04 -11.97 -0.63
CA VAL A 536 -21.18 -12.64 0.01
C VAL A 536 -22.43 -11.75 0.12
N GLY A 537 -22.26 -10.44 0.27
CA GLY A 537 -23.33 -9.51 0.62
C GLY A 537 -23.63 -9.44 2.13
N SER A 538 -22.89 -10.17 2.96
CA SER A 538 -23.05 -10.19 4.41
C SER A 538 -21.73 -10.32 5.15
N LYS A 539 -21.74 -9.95 6.43
CA LYS A 539 -20.59 -10.03 7.33
C LYS A 539 -21.00 -10.50 8.72
N ILE A 540 -20.07 -11.07 9.47
CA ILE A 540 -20.19 -11.36 10.90
C ILE A 540 -19.37 -10.32 11.66
N GLY A 541 -20.03 -9.59 12.55
CA GLY A 541 -19.38 -8.65 13.47
C GLY A 541 -19.44 -9.09 14.92
N TYR A 542 -18.90 -8.26 15.81
CA TYR A 542 -18.81 -8.50 17.26
C TYR A 542 -18.02 -9.78 17.60
N LEU A 543 -16.92 -10.01 16.90
CA LEU A 543 -16.01 -11.12 17.17
C LEU A 543 -15.02 -10.74 18.29
N ASP A 544 -14.85 -11.61 19.28
CA ASP A 544 -13.83 -11.48 20.33
C ASP A 544 -13.34 -12.87 20.78
N SER A 545 -12.73 -12.96 21.97
CA SER A 545 -12.21 -14.21 22.53
C SER A 545 -13.29 -15.24 22.93
N THR A 546 -14.54 -14.81 23.07
CA THR A 546 -15.69 -15.64 23.48
C THR A 546 -16.86 -15.58 22.50
N ASN A 547 -16.95 -14.53 21.70
CA ASN A 547 -17.91 -14.33 20.63
C ASN A 547 -17.28 -14.74 19.30
N THR A 548 -17.60 -15.93 18.81
CA THR A 548 -16.89 -16.57 17.68
C THR A 548 -17.85 -17.04 16.58
N ALA A 549 -17.29 -17.38 15.43
CA ALA A 549 -17.97 -18.01 14.32
C ALA A 549 -17.25 -19.32 13.96
N SER A 550 -17.95 -20.46 13.97
CA SER A 550 -17.37 -21.76 13.68
C SER A 550 -18.02 -22.46 12.48
N ILE A 551 -17.25 -23.31 11.80
CA ILE A 551 -17.69 -24.10 10.66
C ILE A 551 -16.91 -25.41 10.58
N THR A 552 -17.51 -26.44 9.98
CA THR A 552 -16.80 -27.66 9.60
C THR A 552 -16.30 -27.55 8.17
N VAL A 553 -14.98 -27.69 7.98
CA VAL A 553 -14.31 -27.70 6.67
C VAL A 553 -13.74 -29.08 6.40
N SER A 554 -14.18 -29.72 5.33
CA SER A 554 -13.53 -30.94 4.84
C SER A 554 -12.26 -30.60 4.07
N ALA A 555 -11.14 -31.22 4.42
CA ALA A 555 -9.83 -30.92 3.86
C ALA A 555 -9.05 -32.21 3.58
N THR A 556 -8.17 -32.18 2.58
CA THR A 556 -7.17 -33.22 2.35
C THR A 556 -5.79 -32.69 2.74
N VAL A 557 -5.04 -33.45 3.52
CA VAL A 557 -3.69 -33.09 3.99
C VAL A 557 -2.70 -34.11 3.43
N SER A 558 -1.97 -33.73 2.38
CA SER A 558 -0.98 -34.61 1.77
C SER A 558 0.42 -34.39 2.39
N GLY A 559 0.93 -35.34 3.16
CA GLY A 559 2.32 -35.32 3.65
C GLY A 559 2.45 -35.19 5.17
N THR A 560 3.57 -34.65 5.65
CA THR A 560 3.89 -34.51 7.09
C THR A 560 3.48 -33.17 7.71
N THR A 561 3.07 -32.19 6.91
CA THR A 561 2.66 -30.86 7.37
C THR A 561 1.14 -30.70 7.29
N SER A 562 0.55 -30.12 8.34
CA SER A 562 -0.90 -29.94 8.53
C SER A 562 -1.34 -28.49 8.30
N SER A 563 -0.65 -27.75 7.44
CA SER A 563 -0.87 -26.33 7.20
C SER A 563 -1.65 -26.09 5.90
N LYS A 564 -2.60 -25.15 5.91
CA LYS A 564 -3.28 -24.66 4.69
C LYS A 564 -3.25 -23.13 4.62
N TYR A 565 -3.15 -22.62 3.40
CA TYR A 565 -3.28 -21.19 3.12
C TYR A 565 -4.76 -20.81 3.03
N LEU A 566 -5.13 -19.77 3.78
CA LEU A 566 -6.45 -19.17 3.80
C LEU A 566 -6.37 -17.75 3.27
N GLU A 567 -7.32 -17.35 2.43
CA GLU A 567 -7.57 -15.94 2.11
C GLU A 567 -8.81 -15.50 2.89
N LEU A 568 -8.62 -14.60 3.85
CA LEU A 568 -9.67 -14.08 4.71
C LEU A 568 -10.24 -12.80 4.10
N ASP A 569 -11.55 -12.77 3.87
CA ASP A 569 -12.28 -11.56 3.53
C ASP A 569 -12.75 -10.88 4.81
N TYR A 570 -12.24 -9.68 5.06
CA TYR A 570 -12.47 -8.93 6.29
C TYR A 570 -12.97 -7.52 6.00
N ILE A 571 -13.53 -6.89 7.02
CA ILE A 571 -13.87 -5.48 7.01
C ILE A 571 -13.32 -4.82 8.29
N ASN A 572 -12.56 -3.74 8.10
CA ASN A 572 -12.04 -2.92 9.19
C ASN A 572 -12.13 -1.44 8.78
N ASN A 573 -12.97 -0.69 9.48
CA ASN A 573 -13.06 0.77 9.33
C ASN A 573 -12.86 1.49 10.67
N ASP A 574 -12.00 0.94 11.53
CA ASP A 574 -11.66 1.52 12.83
C ASP A 574 -10.53 2.53 12.68
N ILE A 575 -10.90 3.73 12.21
CA ILE A 575 -9.95 4.81 11.97
C ILE A 575 -9.56 5.46 13.30
N ALA A 576 -8.27 5.43 13.61
CA ALA A 576 -7.69 5.90 14.86
C ALA A 576 -7.53 7.43 14.94
N PHE A 577 -8.54 8.22 14.55
CA PHE A 577 -8.44 9.69 14.56
C PHE A 577 -8.13 10.24 15.96
N SER A 578 -8.94 9.88 16.96
CA SER A 578 -8.80 10.36 18.34
C SER A 578 -7.63 9.74 19.10
N THR A 579 -7.10 8.59 18.62
CA THR A 579 -6.02 7.83 19.27
C THR A 579 -4.71 7.86 18.49
N SER A 580 -4.64 8.63 17.40
CA SER A 580 -3.48 8.80 16.51
C SER A 580 -2.22 9.29 17.22
N TRP A 581 -2.37 10.14 18.24
CA TRP A 581 -1.29 10.63 19.09
C TRP A 581 -0.85 9.60 20.16
N GLY A 582 -1.68 8.59 20.41
CA GLY A 582 -1.44 7.49 21.33
C GLY A 582 -0.96 6.24 20.60
N LEU A 583 -1.69 5.14 20.79
CA LEU A 583 -1.32 3.79 20.33
C LEU A 583 -2.30 3.24 19.28
N GLY A 584 -3.14 4.10 18.69
CA GLY A 584 -4.06 3.69 17.64
C GLY A 584 -3.31 3.29 16.37
N ALA A 585 -3.47 2.03 15.93
CA ALA A 585 -2.68 1.44 14.85
C ALA A 585 -3.39 1.39 13.49
N ASN A 586 -4.66 1.83 13.38
CA ASN A 586 -5.50 1.65 12.19
C ASN A 586 -5.64 0.18 11.73
N ALA A 587 -5.53 -0.75 12.68
CA ALA A 587 -5.58 -2.18 12.42
C ALA A 587 -6.44 -2.89 13.46
N ARG A 588 -6.97 -4.06 13.07
CA ARG A 588 -7.70 -4.97 13.94
C ARG A 588 -7.18 -6.39 13.78
N ASN A 589 -7.37 -7.21 14.80
CA ASN A 589 -7.05 -8.62 14.74
C ASN A 589 -8.23 -9.43 14.19
N ILE A 590 -7.90 -10.52 13.51
CA ILE A 590 -8.78 -11.65 13.28
C ILE A 590 -7.96 -12.92 13.55
N THR A 591 -8.53 -13.86 14.30
CA THR A 591 -7.84 -15.11 14.65
C THR A 591 -8.57 -16.30 14.05
N VAL A 592 -7.81 -17.28 13.55
CA VAL A 592 -8.33 -18.55 13.05
C VAL A 592 -7.70 -19.69 13.83
N ALA A 593 -8.52 -20.53 14.46
CA ALA A 593 -8.09 -21.77 15.12
C ALA A 593 -8.69 -22.98 14.41
N VAL A 594 -7.92 -24.08 14.33
CA VAL A 594 -8.34 -25.33 13.69
C VAL A 594 -8.24 -26.48 14.68
N ASN A 595 -9.31 -27.27 14.80
CA ASN A 595 -9.39 -28.44 15.68
C ASN A 595 -9.00 -28.19 17.15
N GLY A 596 -9.27 -26.98 17.66
CA GLY A 596 -8.90 -26.58 19.02
C GLY A 596 -7.41 -26.33 19.25
N GLY A 597 -6.61 -26.21 18.18
CA GLY A 597 -5.22 -25.76 18.24
C GLY A 597 -5.08 -24.26 18.55
N ASP A 598 -3.85 -23.81 18.70
CA ASP A 598 -3.55 -22.40 18.99
C ASP A 598 -4.05 -21.49 17.84
N PRO A 599 -4.77 -20.39 18.15
CA PRO A 599 -5.25 -19.48 17.12
C PRO A 599 -4.11 -18.78 16.40
N VAL A 600 -4.12 -18.80 15.08
CA VAL A 600 -3.24 -17.97 14.26
C VAL A 600 -3.87 -16.59 14.12
N ARG A 601 -3.13 -15.55 14.51
CA ARG A 601 -3.56 -14.15 14.42
C ARG A 601 -3.13 -13.54 13.10
N LEU A 602 -4.06 -12.82 12.48
CA LEU A 602 -3.80 -11.91 11.37
C LEU A 602 -4.25 -10.51 11.79
N GLU A 603 -3.31 -9.58 11.82
CA GLU A 603 -3.60 -8.17 12.06
C GLU A 603 -3.87 -7.48 10.73
N VAL A 604 -5.13 -7.11 10.49
CA VAL A 604 -5.61 -6.58 9.21
C VAL A 604 -5.66 -5.05 9.23
N PRO A 605 -5.20 -4.37 8.15
CA PRO A 605 -5.25 -2.91 8.01
C PRO A 605 -6.69 -2.43 7.79
N LEU A 606 -6.89 -1.12 7.56
CA LEU A 606 -8.19 -0.62 7.12
C LEU A 606 -8.58 -1.22 5.75
N SER A 607 -9.88 -1.44 5.57
CA SER A 607 -10.49 -1.85 4.30
C SER A 607 -11.48 -0.81 3.76
N GLY A 608 -11.96 0.09 4.62
CA GLY A 608 -12.90 1.16 4.29
C GLY A 608 -12.44 1.99 3.09
N GLN A 609 -13.24 1.95 2.02
CA GLN A 609 -13.10 2.81 0.84
C GLN A 609 -14.23 3.83 0.72
N HIS A 610 -15.05 3.93 1.75
CA HIS A 610 -16.10 4.92 1.91
C HIS A 610 -16.00 5.56 3.28
N SER A 611 -16.53 6.77 3.33
CA SER A 611 -16.63 7.59 4.53
C SER A 611 -17.28 6.87 5.71
N GLU A 612 -16.60 6.97 6.85
CA GLU A 612 -17.03 6.55 8.18
C GLU A 612 -18.16 7.40 8.76
N LEU A 613 -18.49 8.54 8.13
CA LEU A 613 -19.50 9.48 8.60
C LEU A 613 -20.69 9.59 7.65
N PHE A 614 -20.41 9.61 6.35
CA PHE A 614 -21.38 9.96 5.31
C PHE A 614 -21.59 8.85 4.28
N GLY A 615 -20.75 7.80 4.31
CA GLY A 615 -20.71 6.76 3.32
C GLY A 615 -21.70 5.61 3.57
N PRO A 616 -21.96 4.76 2.56
CA PRO A 616 -22.74 3.54 2.74
C PRO A 616 -22.16 2.65 3.85
N GLY A 617 -23.00 2.21 4.77
CA GLY A 617 -22.58 1.40 5.91
C GLY A 617 -21.53 2.07 6.80
N LEU A 618 -21.32 3.39 6.67
CA LEU A 618 -20.28 4.13 7.38
C LEU A 618 -18.89 3.52 7.15
N GLY A 619 -18.60 3.08 5.92
CA GLY A 619 -17.35 2.42 5.52
C GLY A 619 -17.15 1.00 6.08
N TRP A 620 -18.01 0.55 7.00
CA TRP A 620 -18.00 -0.81 7.56
C TRP A 620 -18.59 -1.87 6.61
N TRP A 621 -18.65 -1.59 5.31
CA TRP A 621 -19.20 -2.47 4.29
C TRP A 621 -18.20 -2.80 3.17
N ASP A 622 -17.01 -2.18 3.20
CA ASP A 622 -15.97 -2.37 2.21
C ASP A 622 -15.06 -3.53 2.59
N THR A 623 -15.07 -4.58 1.77
CA THR A 623 -14.29 -5.78 1.98
C THR A 623 -12.88 -5.63 1.42
N ALA A 624 -11.90 -6.07 2.20
CA ALA A 624 -10.55 -6.36 1.73
C ALA A 624 -10.22 -7.83 2.04
N SER A 625 -9.14 -8.33 1.44
CA SER A 625 -8.71 -9.71 1.60
C SER A 625 -7.25 -9.75 1.99
N LEU A 626 -6.90 -10.63 2.93
CA LEU A 626 -5.51 -10.88 3.30
C LEU A 626 -5.29 -12.35 3.61
N GLY A 627 -4.14 -12.87 3.18
CA GLY A 627 -3.80 -14.28 3.30
C GLY A 627 -3.07 -14.63 4.58
N VAL A 628 -3.37 -15.80 5.15
CA VAL A 628 -2.71 -16.36 6.33
C VAL A 628 -2.52 -17.86 6.17
N VAL A 629 -1.42 -18.41 6.69
CA VAL A 629 -1.22 -19.88 6.77
C VAL A 629 -1.66 -20.33 8.14
N VAL A 630 -2.53 -21.34 8.19
CA VAL A 630 -3.09 -21.87 9.43
C VAL A 630 -2.72 -23.34 9.56
N ASP A 631 -2.19 -23.71 10.72
CA ASP A 631 -1.81 -25.09 11.07
C ASP A 631 -2.98 -25.87 11.70
N GLY A 632 -2.78 -27.17 11.93
CA GLY A 632 -3.72 -28.01 12.69
C GLY A 632 -4.74 -28.78 11.83
N TRP A 633 -4.62 -28.76 10.51
CA TRP A 633 -5.48 -29.48 9.59
C TRP A 633 -5.25 -31.00 9.62
N LYS A 634 -6.30 -31.79 9.45
CA LYS A 634 -6.28 -33.25 9.27
C LYS A 634 -7.11 -33.66 8.07
N ASP A 635 -6.87 -34.87 7.56
CA ASP A 635 -7.71 -35.49 6.55
C ASP A 635 -9.16 -35.61 7.04
N GLY A 636 -10.11 -35.22 6.18
CA GLY A 636 -11.54 -35.24 6.47
C GLY A 636 -12.00 -33.94 7.14
N ASP A 637 -12.89 -34.05 8.11
CA ASP A 637 -13.57 -32.89 8.69
C ASP A 637 -12.74 -32.19 9.77
N ASN A 638 -12.64 -30.88 9.65
CA ASN A 638 -11.92 -29.98 10.54
C ASN A 638 -12.87 -28.94 11.10
N GLU A 639 -12.85 -28.74 12.41
CA GLU A 639 -13.52 -27.59 13.02
C GLU A 639 -12.64 -26.35 12.84
N VAL A 640 -13.17 -25.30 12.25
CA VAL A 640 -12.50 -24.01 12.09
C VAL A 640 -13.28 -22.96 12.87
N VAL A 641 -12.58 -22.21 13.71
CA VAL A 641 -13.16 -21.15 14.54
C VAL A 641 -12.50 -19.83 14.20
N VAL A 642 -13.31 -18.84 13.84
CA VAL A 642 -12.93 -17.45 13.62
C VAL A 642 -13.35 -16.62 14.84
N GLY A 643 -12.45 -15.79 15.33
CA GLY A 643 -12.70 -14.92 16.48
C GLY A 643 -11.65 -13.83 16.60
N ASN A 644 -11.44 -13.35 17.82
CA ASN A 644 -10.32 -12.48 18.15
C ASN A 644 -9.78 -12.83 19.55
N VAL A 645 -8.82 -13.75 19.58
CA VAL A 645 -8.03 -14.01 20.79
C VAL A 645 -6.92 -12.97 20.87
N ALA A 646 -6.85 -12.24 21.99
CA ALA A 646 -5.87 -11.18 22.17
C ALA A 646 -4.43 -11.72 22.04
N GLY A 647 -3.60 -11.03 21.27
CA GLY A 647 -2.14 -11.09 21.43
C GLY A 647 -1.71 -10.36 22.71
N SER A 648 -0.44 -10.44 23.06
CA SER A 648 0.17 -9.83 24.27
C SER A 648 -0.13 -8.33 24.45
N ASP A 649 -0.53 -7.63 23.38
CA ASP A 649 -0.72 -6.19 23.35
C ASP A 649 -2.17 -5.85 22.96
N ALA A 650 -3.02 -5.79 23.97
CA ALA A 650 -4.44 -5.47 23.84
C ALA A 650 -4.66 -4.01 23.40
N PHE A 651 -4.95 -3.77 22.13
CA PHE A 651 -5.43 -2.46 21.66
C PHE A 651 -6.90 -2.43 21.24
N GLN A 652 -7.50 -3.57 20.88
CA GLN A 652 -8.93 -3.65 20.50
C GLN A 652 -9.57 -4.92 21.05
N THR A 653 -10.65 -4.78 21.83
CA THR A 653 -11.42 -5.91 22.37
C THR A 653 -12.13 -6.68 21.26
N TRP A 654 -12.56 -5.97 20.22
CA TRP A 654 -13.28 -6.54 19.08
C TRP A 654 -12.35 -6.76 17.88
N GLY A 655 -12.54 -7.89 17.21
CA GLY A 655 -11.87 -8.20 15.97
C GLY A 655 -12.40 -7.40 14.78
N ALA A 656 -11.79 -7.62 13.62
CA ALA A 656 -12.34 -7.19 12.34
C ALA A 656 -13.64 -7.96 12.03
N ASP A 657 -14.52 -7.33 11.25
CA ASP A 657 -15.71 -8.01 10.77
C ASP A 657 -15.31 -9.04 9.70
N PHE A 658 -15.95 -10.20 9.72
CA PHE A 658 -15.60 -11.35 8.89
C PHE A 658 -16.65 -11.60 7.81
N VAL A 659 -16.26 -11.56 6.53
CA VAL A 659 -17.17 -11.76 5.39
C VAL A 659 -17.20 -13.23 4.95
N GLY A 660 -16.06 -13.91 5.01
CA GLY A 660 -15.87 -15.29 4.60
C GLY A 660 -14.40 -15.60 4.40
N PHE A 661 -14.07 -16.84 4.05
CA PHE A 661 -12.71 -17.18 3.67
C PHE A 661 -12.65 -18.20 2.54
N ARG A 662 -11.52 -18.24 1.85
CA ARG A 662 -11.17 -19.29 0.90
C ARG A 662 -10.09 -20.19 1.48
N VAL A 663 -10.34 -21.49 1.53
CA VAL A 663 -9.34 -22.50 1.91
C VAL A 663 -8.74 -23.09 0.65
N PHE A 664 -7.43 -23.00 0.50
CA PHE A 664 -6.73 -23.61 -0.61
C PHE A 664 -6.32 -25.04 -0.26
N ASP A 665 -6.72 -25.97 -1.11
CA ASP A 665 -6.60 -27.40 -0.85
C ASP A 665 -5.18 -27.91 -0.96
#